data_AF-F3PQB4-F1
#
_entry.id   AF-F3PQB4-F1
#
_cell.length_a   1.000
_cell.length_b   1.000
_cell.length_c   1.000
_cell.angle_alpha   90.00
_cell.angle_beta   90.00
_cell.angle_gamma   90.00
#
_symmetry.space_group_name_H-M   'P 1'
#
loop_
_entity.id
_entity.type
_entity.pdbx_description
1 polymer ?
#
loop_
_entity_poly.entity_id
_entity_poly.type
_entity_poly.pdbx_seq_one_letter_code
_entity_poly.pdbx_strand_id
1 'polypeptide(L)'
;MKIINQRKNSVLWHLICFSLVLAFTACSDDKEEFQEYLTPASGSESIFEQGFSFGEAASSQSVSFEAGQQWTAELSGEDTGWCNINPAKGTSGKATIMVSVGKNETGKARTAQLNIISGSKKKEISVTQAANAMVVPDGLSFTPAAPDADQPLVITFKADAKSALYGHKGEVYVHIGVVSEGTWLFVPADWAENTDKCKMTSTEANVWSITLTPNIREWFGSGKTPVNRLGIVIRNADGSKKGVESDSFIEVTDTKYEGFVPGEIKTAAVPAGMVEGINVVDNSTVTLVLYDKDTNGNHKDFAHVVGDFNNWTLSNDEKSQMYRDDTSGCWWITLTGLDASKEYAFQYYVGTKEGEVIRLADAYAEKILDPDNDKYIPASTYSESMAYPEGGVGIVSTFKIQKDSYNWKVNDFKIANPEQLVIYELHLRDFTASSDINGAMGKLSYLKAMGVNAIELMPVQEFDGNDSWGYNPCFFFAMDKAYGTKAMYKQFIDACHEAGMAVIFDVVYNHATGNNPFAKLYWNGDKTAKNNPYFNVEAPHPYSVFHDFNHESPLVRKFVKRNLQFLLKEYKVDGFRFDLTKGFTQTSSTEGTASNYDGKRVAILKDYNAAIKETKNDAYVILEHFCDSKEEKELAADGMHLWRNLNNAYCQSAMGYSQDSSFGGLYEETPAWVGFMESHDEERMAYKQTQWGDGVLKTDLKARMEQLELNTTFFLTVPGPKMVWQFGEMGYDISIEENGRTGKKPLHWEYLDNADRKELHDVYVDLMKLRNDYPELFSSSAALTWKVGTADWNNGRSLLLESVAGKKLVVVGNFTHAAIDVAFPAAAGNWKDYFTGKDETVGAKVNVPAHGYKVYINF
;
A
#
# COMPACT_ATOMS: atom_id res chain seq x y z
N MET A 1 -29.48 -6.60 -55.89
CA MET A 1 -30.77 -6.75 -56.61
C MET A 1 -31.43 -5.38 -56.66
N LYS A 2 -31.68 -4.79 -57.85
CA LYS A 2 -32.36 -3.48 -58.08
C LYS A 2 -31.60 -2.20 -57.56
N ILE A 3 -31.63 -1.02 -58.22
CA ILE A 3 -32.00 -0.63 -59.62
C ILE A 3 -31.57 0.84 -59.97
N ILE A 4 -31.41 1.19 -61.28
CA ILE A 4 -31.49 2.56 -61.91
C ILE A 4 -30.34 3.59 -61.61
N ASN A 5 -29.79 4.40 -62.54
CA ASN A 5 -29.89 4.51 -64.02
C ASN A 5 -28.71 5.28 -64.70
N GLN A 6 -28.46 4.98 -66.00
CA GLN A 6 -28.07 5.82 -67.18
C GLN A 6 -27.21 7.11 -67.02
N ARG A 7 -26.28 7.47 -67.93
CA ARG A 7 -26.29 7.49 -69.43
C ARG A 7 -24.87 7.24 -70.02
N LYS A 8 -24.68 6.45 -71.10
CA LYS A 8 -24.39 6.84 -72.53
C LYS A 8 -23.23 7.87 -72.71
N ASN A 9 -22.30 7.76 -73.69
CA ASN A 9 -22.32 7.02 -74.97
C ASN A 9 -20.91 6.83 -75.63
N SER A 10 -20.74 5.77 -76.45
CA SER A 10 -19.81 5.57 -77.61
C SER A 10 -18.25 5.71 -77.50
N VAL A 11 -17.34 4.87 -78.05
CA VAL A 11 -17.22 4.11 -79.35
C VAL A 11 -16.65 4.99 -80.51
N LEU A 12 -15.63 4.66 -81.33
CA LEU A 12 -14.87 3.41 -81.67
C LEU A 12 -13.43 3.72 -82.25
N TRP A 13 -12.54 2.71 -82.21
CA TRP A 13 -11.36 2.24 -83.03
C TRP A 13 -10.97 2.95 -84.38
N HIS A 14 -9.92 2.63 -85.19
CA HIS A 14 -9.30 1.33 -85.61
C HIS A 14 -7.89 1.48 -86.26
N LEU A 15 -7.21 0.34 -86.54
CA LEU A 15 -5.92 0.19 -87.25
C LEU A 15 -6.03 0.37 -88.78
N ILE A 16 -4.88 0.45 -89.50
CA ILE A 16 -4.50 -0.47 -90.61
C ILE A 16 -3.03 -0.27 -91.07
N CYS A 17 -2.39 -1.34 -91.57
CA CYS A 17 -1.02 -1.37 -92.10
C CYS A 17 -0.98 -1.26 -93.64
N PHE A 18 0.18 -0.94 -94.23
CA PHE A 18 0.48 -1.25 -95.64
C PHE A 18 1.98 -1.49 -95.90
N SER A 19 2.30 -2.23 -96.96
CA SER A 19 3.68 -2.59 -97.35
C SER A 19 3.78 -2.92 -98.85
N LEU A 20 4.84 -2.48 -99.54
CA LEU A 20 5.37 -3.08 -100.78
C LEU A 20 6.82 -2.59 -101.04
N VAL A 21 7.53 -3.18 -102.01
CA VAL A 21 9.01 -3.22 -102.05
C VAL A 21 9.60 -3.20 -103.50
N LEU A 22 10.78 -2.57 -103.67
CA LEU A 22 11.72 -2.59 -104.83
C LEU A 22 11.26 -1.89 -106.15
N ALA A 23 12.14 -1.32 -107.01
CA ALA A 23 13.62 -1.27 -107.06
C ALA A 23 14.20 0.04 -107.69
N PHE A 24 15.50 0.31 -107.40
CA PHE A 24 16.57 1.07 -108.11
C PHE A 24 16.27 1.81 -109.46
N THR A 25 16.90 2.94 -109.85
CA THR A 25 18.19 3.63 -109.53
C THR A 25 18.10 5.11 -110.05
N ALA A 26 19.01 6.10 -109.92
CA ALA A 26 20.36 6.32 -109.33
C ALA A 26 20.59 7.86 -109.09
N CYS A 27 21.82 8.24 -108.69
CA CYS A 27 22.41 9.62 -108.60
C CYS A 27 21.85 10.56 -107.50
N SER A 28 22.66 11.38 -106.81
CA SER A 28 24.13 11.32 -106.59
C SER A 28 24.52 12.13 -105.33
N ASP A 29 25.77 11.91 -104.88
CA ASP A 29 26.63 12.78 -104.06
C ASP A 29 26.41 12.91 -102.53
N ASP A 30 27.58 13.06 -101.87
CA ASP A 30 27.90 13.52 -100.51
C ASP A 30 27.21 12.89 -99.27
N LYS A 31 27.86 11.83 -98.76
CA LYS A 31 27.78 11.41 -97.35
C LYS A 31 28.72 12.25 -96.48
N GLU A 32 28.18 12.87 -95.43
CA GLU A 32 28.92 12.99 -94.15
C GLU A 32 28.47 11.85 -93.22
N GLU A 33 29.36 10.87 -92.96
CA GLU A 33 29.09 9.83 -91.96
C GLU A 33 29.40 10.37 -90.55
N PHE A 34 28.36 10.83 -89.85
CA PHE A 34 28.43 11.18 -88.43
C PHE A 34 28.90 9.97 -87.60
N GLN A 35 30.18 9.97 -87.20
CA GLN A 35 30.75 8.89 -86.39
C GLN A 35 30.03 8.76 -85.05
N GLU A 36 29.38 7.63 -84.80
CA GLU A 36 28.73 7.36 -83.51
C GLU A 36 29.71 6.84 -82.46
N TYR A 37 30.19 7.76 -81.62
CA TYR A 37 30.95 7.46 -80.40
C TYR A 37 30.33 8.15 -79.18
N LEU A 38 30.61 7.58 -78.01
CA LEU A 38 30.29 8.14 -76.69
C LEU A 38 31.40 7.70 -75.74
N THR A 39 32.38 8.57 -75.51
CA THR A 39 33.64 8.24 -74.82
C THR A 39 33.92 9.22 -73.68
N PRO A 40 34.51 8.79 -72.55
CA PRO A 40 34.89 9.70 -71.48
C PRO A 40 35.89 10.74 -71.98
N ALA A 41 35.78 11.97 -71.47
CA ALA A 41 36.83 12.97 -71.59
C ALA A 41 37.86 12.77 -70.47
N SER A 42 39.09 13.25 -70.68
CA SER A 42 40.18 13.05 -69.72
C SER A 42 39.87 13.60 -68.33
N GLY A 43 40.00 12.74 -67.32
CA GLY A 43 39.58 13.01 -65.93
C GLY A 43 38.17 12.51 -65.58
N SER A 44 37.53 11.71 -66.43
CA SER A 44 36.20 11.12 -66.20
C SER A 44 36.12 9.62 -66.49
N GLU A 45 37.24 8.99 -66.86
CA GLU A 45 37.36 7.56 -67.16
C GLU A 45 36.94 6.69 -65.97
N SER A 46 37.42 7.01 -64.76
CA SER A 46 37.07 6.26 -63.54
C SER A 46 35.56 6.29 -63.24
N ILE A 47 34.89 7.43 -63.44
CA ILE A 47 33.43 7.55 -63.24
C ILE A 47 32.69 6.76 -64.34
N PHE A 48 33.20 6.76 -65.58
CA PHE A 48 32.68 5.90 -66.65
C PHE A 48 32.80 4.40 -66.32
N GLU A 49 33.84 3.95 -65.62
CA GLU A 49 34.02 2.53 -65.28
C GLU A 49 33.34 2.11 -63.97
N GLN A 50 33.44 2.92 -62.92
CA GLN A 50 33.10 2.56 -61.54
C GLN A 50 31.81 3.23 -61.03
N GLY A 51 31.34 4.28 -61.70
CA GLY A 51 30.20 5.09 -61.27
C GLY A 51 30.56 6.22 -60.31
N PHE A 52 29.53 6.93 -59.86
CA PHE A 52 29.60 7.94 -58.80
C PHE A 52 29.41 7.29 -57.42
N SER A 53 30.19 7.75 -56.46
CA SER A 53 30.07 7.37 -55.05
C SER A 53 29.99 8.63 -54.19
N PHE A 54 28.90 8.75 -53.43
CA PHE A 54 28.59 9.89 -52.58
C PHE A 54 28.49 9.49 -51.11
N GLY A 55 29.00 10.37 -50.23
CA GLY A 55 28.74 10.27 -48.79
C GLY A 55 27.30 10.65 -48.43
N GLU A 56 26.94 10.50 -47.16
CA GLU A 56 25.62 10.86 -46.63
C GLU A 56 25.22 12.33 -46.85
N ALA A 57 26.18 13.23 -46.99
CA ALA A 57 25.96 14.67 -47.12
C ALA A 57 25.56 15.10 -48.55
N ALA A 58 24.73 16.15 -48.63
CA ALA A 58 24.37 16.76 -49.90
C ALA A 58 25.63 17.26 -50.63
N SER A 59 25.82 16.82 -51.86
CA SER A 59 27.06 17.05 -52.60
C SER A 59 26.84 16.84 -54.11
N SER A 60 27.84 17.23 -54.92
CA SER A 60 27.78 17.03 -56.37
C SER A 60 29.15 16.65 -56.94
N GLN A 61 29.12 15.88 -58.01
CA GLN A 61 30.28 15.45 -58.80
C GLN A 61 29.93 15.66 -60.28
N SER A 62 30.90 15.56 -61.18
CA SER A 62 30.64 15.70 -62.62
C SER A 62 31.28 14.58 -63.43
N VAL A 63 30.69 14.29 -64.58
CA VAL A 63 31.26 13.40 -65.58
C VAL A 63 31.29 14.11 -66.93
N SER A 64 32.46 14.09 -67.57
CA SER A 64 32.69 14.71 -68.87
C SER A 64 32.93 13.65 -69.95
N PHE A 65 32.39 13.88 -71.13
CA PHE A 65 32.44 12.95 -72.26
C PHE A 65 32.43 13.71 -73.59
N GLU A 66 32.72 12.98 -74.67
CA GLU A 66 32.60 13.46 -76.04
C GLU A 66 31.63 12.54 -76.79
N ALA A 67 30.64 13.16 -77.45
CA ALA A 67 29.55 12.47 -78.13
C ALA A 67 29.53 12.83 -79.61
N GLY A 68 29.44 11.82 -80.47
CA GLY A 68 29.43 12.00 -81.93
C GLY A 68 28.13 12.58 -82.50
N GLN A 69 27.04 12.54 -81.75
CA GLN A 69 25.72 13.08 -82.12
C GLN A 69 25.11 13.89 -80.97
N GLN A 70 23.92 14.45 -81.17
CA GLN A 70 23.11 14.98 -80.07
C GLN A 70 22.82 13.87 -79.04
N TRP A 71 22.82 14.24 -77.77
CA TRP A 71 22.71 13.29 -76.67
C TRP A 71 21.64 13.70 -75.65
N THR A 72 21.10 12.71 -74.94
CA THR A 72 20.22 12.86 -73.79
C THR A 72 20.78 12.13 -72.58
N ALA A 73 20.35 12.52 -71.39
CA ALA A 73 20.67 11.83 -70.16
C ALA A 73 19.47 11.75 -69.21
N GLU A 74 19.29 10.60 -68.58
CA GLU A 74 18.13 10.29 -67.70
C GLU A 74 18.54 9.39 -66.53
N LEU A 75 17.79 9.49 -65.42
CA LEU A 75 17.98 8.64 -64.24
C LEU A 75 16.96 7.49 -64.22
N SER A 76 17.41 6.27 -63.91
CA SER A 76 16.54 5.10 -63.70
C SER A 76 16.91 4.34 -62.41
N GLY A 77 15.92 3.72 -61.78
CA GLY A 77 16.04 3.01 -60.50
C GLY A 77 14.67 2.83 -59.84
N GLU A 78 14.63 2.22 -58.66
CA GLU A 78 13.39 2.08 -57.87
C GLU A 78 12.96 3.42 -57.23
N ASP A 79 13.94 4.21 -56.77
CA ASP A 79 13.77 5.63 -56.42
C ASP A 79 14.97 6.44 -56.94
N THR A 80 14.68 7.50 -57.68
CA THR A 80 15.67 8.45 -58.23
C THR A 80 15.47 9.88 -57.73
N GLY A 81 14.42 10.19 -56.96
CA GLY A 81 14.02 11.56 -56.61
C GLY A 81 15.01 12.33 -55.73
N TRP A 82 15.95 11.62 -55.12
CA TRP A 82 17.06 12.15 -54.33
C TRP A 82 18.28 12.59 -55.15
N CYS A 83 18.32 12.24 -56.44
CA CYS A 83 19.43 12.50 -57.35
C CYS A 83 18.96 13.39 -58.52
N ASN A 84 19.78 14.38 -58.90
CA ASN A 84 19.48 15.34 -59.96
C ASN A 84 20.65 15.42 -60.95
N ILE A 85 20.34 15.63 -62.23
CA ILE A 85 21.34 15.76 -63.30
C ILE A 85 21.13 17.03 -64.13
N ASN A 86 22.23 17.70 -64.51
CA ASN A 86 22.18 18.91 -65.32
C ASN A 86 23.46 19.07 -66.17
N PRO A 87 23.38 19.30 -67.50
CA PRO A 87 22.18 19.28 -68.33
C PRO A 87 21.74 17.86 -68.71
N ALA A 88 20.44 17.66 -68.89
CA ALA A 88 19.86 16.37 -69.29
C ALA A 88 19.88 16.10 -70.82
N LYS A 89 20.49 16.99 -71.61
CA LYS A 89 20.69 16.84 -73.07
C LYS A 89 21.71 17.85 -73.61
N GLY A 90 22.28 17.57 -74.78
CA GLY A 90 23.18 18.48 -75.48
C GLY A 90 23.42 18.11 -76.94
N THR A 91 24.27 18.89 -77.62
CA THR A 91 24.73 18.63 -78.98
C THR A 91 25.95 17.70 -79.01
N SER A 92 26.36 17.29 -80.22
CA SER A 92 27.65 16.62 -80.43
C SER A 92 28.84 17.48 -79.99
N GLY A 93 29.97 16.82 -79.76
CA GLY A 93 31.18 17.39 -79.17
C GLY A 93 31.29 17.09 -77.68
N LYS A 94 32.07 17.91 -76.96
CA LYS A 94 32.35 17.72 -75.53
C LYS A 94 31.21 18.24 -74.66
N ALA A 95 30.85 17.44 -73.67
CA ALA A 95 29.80 17.73 -72.71
C ALA A 95 30.22 17.33 -71.28
N THR A 96 29.60 17.96 -70.29
CA THR A 96 29.77 17.64 -68.87
C THR A 96 28.41 17.62 -68.20
N ILE A 97 28.08 16.54 -67.51
CA ILE A 97 26.89 16.43 -66.66
C ILE A 97 27.33 16.59 -65.21
N MET A 98 26.73 17.55 -64.51
CA MET A 98 26.72 17.58 -63.04
C MET A 98 25.70 16.57 -62.53
N VAL A 99 26.11 15.73 -61.57
CA VAL A 99 25.24 14.85 -60.79
C VAL A 99 25.25 15.35 -59.35
N SER A 100 24.08 15.67 -58.81
CA SER A 100 23.89 16.27 -57.49
C SER A 100 22.94 15.43 -56.65
N VAL A 101 23.34 15.13 -55.42
CA VAL A 101 22.55 14.32 -54.48
C VAL A 101 22.12 15.15 -53.27
N GLY A 102 20.90 14.93 -52.79
CA GLY A 102 20.47 15.43 -51.47
C GLY A 102 21.18 14.71 -50.33
N LYS A 103 21.05 15.23 -49.10
CA LYS A 103 21.45 14.49 -47.89
C LYS A 103 20.66 13.18 -47.81
N ASN A 104 21.28 12.11 -47.34
CA ASN A 104 20.59 10.83 -47.13
C ASN A 104 20.17 10.68 -45.66
N GLU A 105 18.88 10.86 -45.38
CA GLU A 105 18.34 10.79 -44.02
C GLU A 105 17.60 9.48 -43.75
N THR A 106 17.67 8.51 -44.67
CA THR A 106 16.84 7.28 -44.65
C THR A 106 17.43 6.11 -43.84
N GLY A 107 18.65 6.25 -43.30
CA GLY A 107 19.37 5.18 -42.61
C GLY A 107 19.79 3.99 -43.49
N LYS A 108 19.56 4.04 -44.81
CA LYS A 108 19.90 2.99 -45.78
C LYS A 108 20.70 3.55 -46.95
N ALA A 109 21.60 2.75 -47.53
CA ALA A 109 22.29 3.13 -48.76
C ALA A 109 21.30 3.12 -49.94
N ARG A 110 21.50 4.02 -50.91
CA ARG A 110 20.59 4.17 -52.07
C ARG A 110 21.37 4.28 -53.38
N THR A 111 20.77 3.78 -54.47
CA THR A 111 21.42 3.61 -55.77
C THR A 111 20.46 3.95 -56.91
N ALA A 112 20.96 4.69 -57.90
CA ALA A 112 20.31 4.98 -59.17
C ALA A 112 21.29 4.71 -60.33
N GLN A 113 20.80 4.74 -61.57
CA GLN A 113 21.62 4.66 -62.78
C GLN A 113 21.46 5.94 -63.61
N LEU A 114 22.57 6.57 -63.97
CA LEU A 114 22.63 7.60 -65.00
C LEU A 114 22.82 6.94 -66.37
N ASN A 115 21.84 7.12 -67.24
CA ASN A 115 21.85 6.66 -68.62
C ASN A 115 22.22 7.85 -69.50
N ILE A 116 23.29 7.77 -70.30
CA ILE A 116 23.67 8.75 -71.32
C ILE A 116 23.49 8.09 -72.69
N ILE A 117 22.76 8.73 -73.60
CA ILE A 117 22.38 8.16 -74.91
C ILE A 117 22.78 9.14 -76.01
N SER A 118 23.48 8.65 -77.06
CA SER A 118 23.92 9.41 -78.23
C SER A 118 23.87 8.52 -79.48
N GLY A 119 22.93 8.75 -80.39
CA GLY A 119 22.69 7.85 -81.53
C GLY A 119 22.33 6.43 -81.05
N SER A 120 22.98 5.41 -81.60
CA SER A 120 22.86 4.02 -81.10
C SER A 120 23.64 3.72 -79.82
N LYS A 121 24.45 4.66 -79.30
CA LYS A 121 25.32 4.43 -78.14
C LYS A 121 24.59 4.79 -76.85
N LYS A 122 24.52 3.84 -75.92
CA LYS A 122 24.14 4.05 -74.52
C LYS A 122 25.34 3.80 -73.62
N LYS A 123 25.53 4.64 -72.60
CA LYS A 123 26.41 4.37 -71.46
C LYS A 123 25.59 4.47 -70.17
N GLU A 124 25.68 3.44 -69.36
CA GLU A 124 25.10 3.38 -68.01
C GLU A 124 26.21 3.62 -66.98
N ILE A 125 25.92 4.45 -65.98
CA ILE A 125 26.85 4.89 -64.92
C ILE A 125 26.10 4.82 -63.59
N SER A 126 26.56 3.97 -62.67
CA SER A 126 25.95 3.83 -61.34
C SER A 126 26.09 5.12 -60.54
N VAL A 127 25.08 5.45 -59.74
CA VAL A 127 25.09 6.57 -58.78
C VAL A 127 24.73 6.01 -57.42
N THR A 128 25.69 5.95 -56.51
CA THR A 128 25.52 5.36 -55.18
C THR A 128 25.67 6.42 -54.08
N GLN A 129 24.87 6.32 -53.02
CA GLN A 129 25.02 7.16 -51.83
C GLN A 129 24.94 6.33 -50.55
N ALA A 130 25.90 6.55 -49.65
CA ALA A 130 26.01 5.88 -48.36
C ALA A 130 24.80 6.16 -47.44
N ALA A 131 24.53 5.22 -46.53
CA ALA A 131 23.61 5.42 -45.41
C ALA A 131 24.16 6.46 -44.43
N ASN A 132 23.28 7.27 -43.84
CA ASN A 132 23.59 8.01 -42.61
C ASN A 132 23.59 7.03 -41.43
N ALA A 133 24.66 7.06 -40.62
CA ALA A 133 24.76 6.25 -39.42
C ALA A 133 23.89 6.86 -38.31
N MET A 134 22.79 6.18 -37.96
CA MET A 134 21.95 6.59 -36.83
C MET A 134 22.75 6.54 -35.52
N VAL A 135 23.20 7.71 -35.07
CA VAL A 135 23.80 7.89 -33.74
C VAL A 135 22.73 7.57 -32.70
N VAL A 136 22.89 6.45 -31.99
CA VAL A 136 22.04 6.14 -30.84
C VAL A 136 22.28 7.22 -29.78
N PRO A 137 21.24 8.00 -29.40
CA PRO A 137 21.37 9.03 -28.38
C PRO A 137 21.56 8.38 -27.01
N ASP A 138 22.15 9.13 -26.08
CA ASP A 138 22.31 8.67 -24.70
C ASP A 138 20.93 8.61 -24.00
N GLY A 139 20.71 7.58 -23.17
CA GLY A 139 19.42 7.30 -22.53
C GLY A 139 18.53 6.36 -23.34
N LEU A 140 17.21 6.56 -23.27
CA LEU A 140 16.20 5.76 -23.96
C LEU A 140 15.90 6.34 -25.35
N SER A 141 15.77 5.48 -26.36
CA SER A 141 15.34 5.81 -27.71
C SER A 141 14.49 4.69 -28.30
N PHE A 142 13.73 4.98 -29.36
CA PHE A 142 12.83 4.01 -29.98
C PHE A 142 12.63 4.29 -31.47
N THR A 143 12.14 3.29 -32.22
CA THR A 143 11.89 3.38 -33.66
C THR A 143 10.71 2.46 -34.04
N PRO A 144 9.67 2.95 -34.74
CA PRO A 144 9.52 4.29 -35.32
C PRO A 144 9.39 5.41 -34.27
N ALA A 145 9.76 6.64 -34.65
CA ALA A 145 9.73 7.80 -33.76
C ALA A 145 8.31 8.27 -33.39
N ALA A 146 7.29 7.80 -34.12
CA ALA A 146 5.89 7.83 -33.72
C ALA A 146 5.40 6.37 -33.64
N PRO A 147 5.38 5.76 -32.45
CA PRO A 147 4.90 4.39 -32.25
C PRO A 147 3.38 4.27 -32.49
N ASP A 148 2.97 3.14 -33.03
CA ASP A 148 1.55 2.76 -33.22
C ASP A 148 1.32 1.38 -32.61
N ALA A 149 0.18 1.21 -31.93
CA ALA A 149 -0.16 0.04 -31.15
C ALA A 149 -0.19 -1.28 -31.96
N ASP A 150 -0.55 -1.22 -33.24
CA ASP A 150 -0.61 -2.37 -34.15
C ASP A 150 0.62 -2.46 -35.08
N GLN A 151 1.71 -1.74 -34.77
CA GLN A 151 3.01 -1.83 -35.45
C GLN A 151 4.13 -2.40 -34.56
N PRO A 152 5.25 -2.90 -35.12
CA PRO A 152 6.44 -3.28 -34.35
C PRO A 152 7.13 -2.04 -33.75
N LEU A 153 7.73 -2.19 -32.57
CA LEU A 153 8.53 -1.15 -31.92
C LEU A 153 9.91 -1.68 -31.51
N VAL A 154 10.99 -1.05 -31.98
CA VAL A 154 12.34 -1.25 -31.43
C VAL A 154 12.54 -0.24 -30.30
N ILE A 155 12.98 -0.70 -29.13
CA ILE A 155 13.39 0.13 -28.00
C ILE A 155 14.89 -0.11 -27.79
N THR A 156 15.67 0.97 -27.72
CA THR A 156 17.13 0.95 -27.55
C THR A 156 17.53 1.84 -26.38
N PHE A 157 18.27 1.29 -25.43
CA PHE A 157 18.85 2.02 -24.30
C PHE A 157 20.37 2.07 -24.43
N LYS A 158 20.93 3.27 -24.23
CA LYS A 158 22.37 3.53 -24.20
C LYS A 158 22.75 4.17 -22.87
N ALA A 159 23.53 3.47 -22.07
CA ALA A 159 24.03 3.99 -20.80
C ALA A 159 25.08 5.09 -21.04
N ASP A 160 24.80 6.31 -20.58
CA ASP A 160 25.77 7.39 -20.46
C ASP A 160 26.67 7.18 -19.21
N ALA A 161 27.67 8.03 -19.02
CA ALA A 161 28.59 7.93 -17.89
C ALA A 161 27.98 8.24 -16.50
N LYS A 162 26.68 8.56 -16.40
CA LYS A 162 25.94 8.76 -15.14
C LYS A 162 25.07 7.56 -14.79
N SER A 163 24.63 6.80 -15.79
CA SER A 163 23.82 5.59 -15.61
C SER A 163 24.53 4.54 -14.73
N ALA A 164 23.81 3.93 -13.78
CA ALA A 164 24.35 2.85 -12.95
C ALA A 164 24.70 1.56 -13.75
N LEU A 165 24.20 1.47 -15.00
CA LEU A 165 24.50 0.43 -15.98
C LEU A 165 25.72 0.75 -16.88
N TYR A 166 26.38 1.91 -16.71
CA TYR A 166 27.58 2.23 -17.49
C TYR A 166 28.70 1.21 -17.25
N GLY A 167 29.26 0.67 -18.32
CA GLY A 167 30.29 -0.36 -18.26
C GLY A 167 29.80 -1.75 -17.82
N HIS A 168 28.50 -1.94 -17.57
CA HIS A 168 27.93 -3.22 -17.12
C HIS A 168 28.22 -4.36 -18.11
N LYS A 169 28.40 -5.58 -17.57
CA LYS A 169 28.75 -6.80 -18.33
C LYS A 169 27.83 -7.99 -18.05
N GLY A 170 26.89 -7.85 -17.11
CA GLY A 170 25.83 -8.83 -16.89
C GLY A 170 24.64 -8.60 -17.82
N GLU A 171 23.57 -9.33 -17.54
CA GLU A 171 22.34 -9.28 -18.32
C GLU A 171 21.47 -8.07 -17.94
N VAL A 172 20.85 -7.45 -18.96
CA VAL A 172 20.00 -6.27 -18.84
C VAL A 172 18.60 -6.61 -19.32
N TYR A 173 17.61 -6.17 -18.55
CA TYR A 173 16.19 -6.46 -18.73
C TYR A 173 15.39 -5.16 -18.80
N VAL A 174 14.31 -5.18 -19.57
CA VAL A 174 13.29 -4.12 -19.58
C VAL A 174 12.16 -4.51 -18.64
N HIS A 175 11.87 -3.69 -17.64
CA HIS A 175 10.59 -3.72 -16.93
C HIS A 175 9.67 -2.72 -17.63
N ILE A 176 8.54 -3.20 -18.16
CA ILE A 176 7.73 -2.47 -19.13
C ILE A 176 6.25 -2.83 -18.98
N GLY A 177 5.36 -1.86 -19.14
CA GLY A 177 3.91 -2.06 -19.13
C GLY A 177 3.17 -1.06 -20.02
N VAL A 178 1.91 -1.35 -20.35
CA VAL A 178 0.99 -0.39 -20.96
C VAL A 178 0.44 0.51 -19.86
N VAL A 179 0.62 1.83 -19.98
CA VAL A 179 0.15 2.78 -18.96
C VAL A 179 -1.25 3.25 -19.32
N SER A 180 -2.23 2.93 -18.47
CA SER A 180 -3.62 3.34 -18.59
C SER A 180 -4.14 3.75 -17.21
N GLU A 181 -4.89 4.85 -17.13
CA GLU A 181 -5.46 5.36 -15.87
C GLU A 181 -4.38 5.54 -14.78
N GLY A 182 -3.19 6.04 -15.18
CA GLY A 182 -2.01 6.20 -14.32
C GLY A 182 -1.30 4.89 -13.92
N THR A 183 -1.89 3.73 -14.18
CA THR A 183 -1.42 2.42 -13.71
C THR A 183 -0.71 1.64 -14.83
N TRP A 184 0.29 0.85 -14.47
CA TRP A 184 0.99 -0.04 -15.40
C TRP A 184 0.24 -1.38 -15.52
N LEU A 185 -0.32 -1.65 -16.70
CA LEU A 185 -1.06 -2.86 -17.04
C LEU A 185 -0.24 -3.77 -17.98
N PHE A 186 -0.60 -5.05 -18.04
CA PHE A 186 0.03 -6.07 -18.90
C PHE A 186 1.55 -6.22 -18.72
N VAL A 187 2.08 -5.90 -17.53
CA VAL A 187 3.50 -5.99 -17.19
C VAL A 187 3.97 -7.45 -17.32
N PRO A 188 4.91 -7.80 -18.25
CA PRO A 188 5.19 -9.21 -18.55
C PRO A 188 6.12 -9.96 -17.59
N ALA A 189 6.56 -9.31 -16.51
CA ALA A 189 7.43 -9.87 -15.48
C ALA A 189 7.40 -8.97 -14.22
N ASP A 190 7.27 -9.56 -13.03
CA ASP A 190 7.38 -8.81 -11.75
C ASP A 190 8.76 -8.13 -11.62
N TRP A 191 8.91 -7.11 -10.77
CA TRP A 191 10.14 -6.28 -10.73
C TRP A 191 11.44 -7.10 -10.60
N ALA A 192 11.45 -8.14 -9.76
CA ALA A 192 12.60 -9.02 -9.54
C ALA A 192 12.65 -10.25 -10.49
N GLU A 193 11.68 -10.42 -11.38
CA GLU A 193 11.55 -11.58 -12.26
C GLU A 193 12.32 -11.40 -13.58
N ASN A 194 13.14 -12.36 -13.97
CA ASN A 194 13.93 -12.31 -15.20
C ASN A 194 13.36 -13.28 -16.24
N THR A 195 12.52 -12.78 -17.14
CA THR A 195 11.97 -13.55 -18.27
C THR A 195 12.73 -13.27 -19.56
N ASP A 196 12.91 -14.28 -20.41
CA ASP A 196 13.54 -14.10 -21.73
C ASP A 196 12.75 -13.13 -22.62
N LYS A 197 11.42 -13.02 -22.41
CA LYS A 197 10.55 -12.04 -23.08
C LYS A 197 11.01 -10.60 -22.82
N CYS A 198 11.50 -10.30 -21.61
CA CYS A 198 11.94 -8.97 -21.19
C CYS A 198 13.46 -8.73 -21.32
N LYS A 199 14.20 -9.69 -21.89
CA LYS A 199 15.66 -9.66 -21.97
C LYS A 199 16.15 -8.78 -23.12
N MET A 200 17.01 -7.79 -22.83
CA MET A 200 17.54 -6.90 -23.86
C MET A 200 18.84 -7.47 -24.48
N THR A 201 18.94 -7.42 -25.80
CA THR A 201 20.13 -7.84 -26.53
C THR A 201 21.17 -6.74 -26.55
N SER A 202 22.39 -7.00 -26.07
CA SER A 202 23.50 -6.07 -26.20
C SER A 202 23.94 -5.97 -27.67
N THR A 203 23.92 -4.77 -28.24
CA THR A 203 24.29 -4.52 -29.65
C THR A 203 25.72 -4.01 -29.78
N GLU A 204 26.16 -3.21 -28.81
CA GLU A 204 27.54 -2.74 -28.64
C GLU A 204 27.80 -2.43 -27.16
N ALA A 205 29.01 -1.95 -26.83
CA ALA A 205 29.34 -1.62 -25.44
C ALA A 205 28.44 -0.50 -24.91
N ASN A 206 27.79 -0.76 -23.77
CA ASN A 206 26.82 0.13 -23.12
C ASN A 206 25.50 0.36 -23.88
N VAL A 207 25.22 -0.40 -24.94
CA VAL A 207 23.95 -0.30 -25.70
C VAL A 207 23.24 -1.65 -25.73
N TRP A 208 21.95 -1.62 -25.42
CA TRP A 208 21.05 -2.77 -25.44
C TRP A 208 19.74 -2.41 -26.14
N SER A 209 19.17 -3.36 -26.88
CA SER A 209 17.90 -3.17 -27.59
C SER A 209 16.96 -4.37 -27.43
N ILE A 210 15.66 -4.13 -27.55
CA ILE A 210 14.59 -5.12 -27.61
C ILE A 210 13.56 -4.70 -28.65
N THR A 211 12.90 -5.67 -29.30
CA THR A 211 11.86 -5.40 -30.31
C THR A 211 10.54 -6.03 -29.89
N LEU A 212 9.50 -5.21 -29.75
CA LEU A 212 8.14 -5.65 -29.49
C LEU A 212 7.54 -6.13 -30.82
N THR A 213 7.39 -7.45 -30.98
CA THR A 213 6.89 -8.11 -32.21
C THR A 213 5.75 -9.10 -31.89
N PRO A 214 4.82 -9.36 -32.83
CA PRO A 214 4.71 -8.78 -34.18
C PRO A 214 4.28 -7.31 -34.18
N ASN A 215 3.64 -6.84 -33.11
CA ASN A 215 3.36 -5.44 -32.82
C ASN A 215 3.31 -5.21 -31.30
N ILE A 216 3.23 -3.94 -30.87
CA ILE A 216 3.15 -3.58 -29.44
C ILE A 216 2.00 -4.33 -28.74
N ARG A 217 0.78 -4.25 -29.29
CA ARG A 217 -0.44 -4.82 -28.70
C ARG A 217 -0.36 -6.34 -28.49
N GLU A 218 0.06 -7.09 -29.50
CA GLU A 218 0.23 -8.54 -29.42
C GLU A 218 1.40 -8.95 -28.53
N TRP A 219 2.45 -8.14 -28.44
CA TRP A 219 3.57 -8.41 -27.53
C TRP A 219 3.15 -8.28 -26.05
N PHE A 220 2.31 -7.29 -25.70
CA PHE A 220 1.69 -7.23 -24.37
C PHE A 220 0.56 -8.24 -24.18
N GLY A 221 -0.14 -8.61 -25.25
CA GLY A 221 -1.37 -9.40 -25.19
C GLY A 221 -2.60 -8.56 -24.81
N SER A 222 -2.55 -7.23 -24.93
CA SER A 222 -3.57 -6.31 -24.40
C SER A 222 -4.94 -6.33 -25.11
N GLY A 223 -5.07 -7.13 -26.19
CA GLY A 223 -6.35 -7.51 -26.78
C GLY A 223 -7.15 -6.35 -27.40
N LYS A 224 -8.03 -5.74 -26.59
CA LYS A 224 -8.87 -4.57 -26.93
C LYS A 224 -8.58 -3.34 -26.08
N THR A 225 -7.71 -3.43 -25.08
CA THR A 225 -7.36 -2.28 -24.25
C THR A 225 -6.52 -1.30 -25.09
N PRO A 226 -6.86 0.00 -25.11
CA PRO A 226 -6.08 1.01 -25.81
C PRO A 226 -4.63 1.04 -25.34
N VAL A 227 -3.69 1.05 -26.29
CA VAL A 227 -2.25 1.14 -25.99
C VAL A 227 -1.78 2.54 -26.39
N ASN A 228 -2.12 3.52 -25.56
CA ASN A 228 -1.80 4.94 -25.79
C ASN A 228 -0.44 5.36 -25.18
N ARG A 229 0.10 4.56 -24.26
CA ARG A 229 1.33 4.88 -23.53
C ARG A 229 2.01 3.62 -23.01
N LEU A 230 3.34 3.60 -23.01
CA LEU A 230 4.15 2.58 -22.34
C LEU A 230 4.99 3.22 -21.23
N GLY A 231 5.08 2.55 -20.08
CA GLY A 231 6.05 2.85 -19.02
C GLY A 231 7.24 1.90 -19.14
N ILE A 232 8.46 2.41 -18.95
CA ILE A 232 9.72 1.67 -19.10
C ILE A 232 10.70 2.02 -17.97
N VAL A 233 11.27 1.00 -17.35
CA VAL A 233 12.50 1.06 -16.55
C VAL A 233 13.48 0.01 -17.08
N ILE A 234 14.72 0.42 -17.36
CA ILE A 234 15.80 -0.51 -17.72
C ILE A 234 16.53 -0.92 -16.44
N ARG A 235 16.82 -2.20 -16.25
CA ARG A 235 17.56 -2.69 -15.07
C ARG A 235 18.54 -3.83 -15.36
N ASN A 236 19.47 -4.08 -14.46
CA ASN A 236 20.24 -5.33 -14.44
C ASN A 236 19.41 -6.50 -13.88
N ALA A 237 19.98 -7.72 -13.97
CA ALA A 237 19.32 -8.95 -13.55
C ALA A 237 18.83 -8.98 -12.08
N ASP A 238 19.56 -8.40 -11.13
CA ASP A 238 19.17 -8.38 -9.70
C ASP A 238 18.34 -7.15 -9.29
N GLY A 239 18.08 -6.22 -10.22
CA GLY A 239 17.29 -5.01 -9.97
C GLY A 239 17.95 -3.93 -9.09
N SER A 240 19.17 -4.13 -8.58
CA SER A 240 19.88 -3.11 -7.78
C SER A 240 20.37 -1.91 -8.58
N LYS A 241 20.30 -1.95 -9.93
CA LYS A 241 20.77 -0.88 -10.81
C LYS A 241 19.76 -0.58 -11.91
N LYS A 242 19.27 0.65 -11.93
CA LYS A 242 18.48 1.21 -13.03
C LYS A 242 19.37 1.83 -14.12
N GLY A 243 18.85 1.88 -15.35
CA GLY A 243 19.45 2.62 -16.46
C GLY A 243 19.26 4.13 -16.31
N VAL A 244 18.09 4.54 -15.81
CA VAL A 244 17.70 5.91 -15.43
C VAL A 244 16.88 5.78 -14.14
N GLU A 245 17.07 6.68 -13.17
CA GLU A 245 16.41 6.55 -11.86
C GLU A 245 14.88 6.71 -11.91
N SER A 246 14.43 7.67 -12.73
CA SER A 246 13.01 7.95 -13.00
C SER A 246 12.47 7.09 -14.13
N ASP A 247 11.23 6.63 -13.95
CA ASP A 247 10.45 5.93 -14.97
C ASP A 247 10.38 6.75 -16.28
N SER A 248 10.61 6.06 -17.40
CA SER A 248 10.57 6.64 -18.74
C SER A 248 9.26 6.26 -19.42
N PHE A 249 8.69 7.17 -20.22
CA PHE A 249 7.43 6.92 -20.92
C PHE A 249 7.58 7.08 -22.43
N ILE A 250 6.87 6.23 -23.18
CA ILE A 250 6.70 6.34 -24.63
C ILE A 250 5.21 6.55 -24.90
N GLU A 251 4.85 7.67 -25.52
CA GLU A 251 3.49 7.86 -26.04
C GLU A 251 3.32 7.03 -27.32
N VAL A 252 2.17 6.37 -27.45
CA VAL A 252 1.85 5.43 -28.55
C VAL A 252 0.50 5.84 -29.16
N THR A 253 0.35 5.70 -30.48
CA THR A 253 -0.92 5.95 -31.15
C THR A 253 -1.75 4.67 -31.19
N ASP A 254 -2.98 4.70 -30.65
CA ASP A 254 -3.98 3.65 -30.89
C ASP A 254 -5.12 4.20 -31.76
N THR A 255 -5.18 3.78 -33.03
CA THR A 255 -6.25 4.18 -33.97
C THR A 255 -7.41 3.19 -34.03
N LYS A 256 -7.37 2.13 -33.20
CA LYS A 256 -8.22 0.94 -33.31
C LYS A 256 -9.14 0.78 -32.10
N TYR A 257 -8.70 1.19 -30.92
CA TYR A 257 -9.50 1.24 -29.71
C TYR A 257 -9.31 2.58 -28.99
N GLU A 258 -10.41 3.33 -28.84
CA GLU A 258 -10.45 4.54 -28.03
C GLU A 258 -10.67 4.19 -26.54
N GLY A 259 -10.30 5.10 -25.64
CA GLY A 259 -10.65 5.00 -24.23
C GLY A 259 -12.16 5.09 -23.99
N PHE A 260 -12.62 4.66 -22.82
CA PHE A 260 -14.01 4.86 -22.44
C PHE A 260 -14.33 6.36 -22.32
N VAL A 261 -15.44 6.79 -22.94
CA VAL A 261 -15.93 8.17 -22.87
C VAL A 261 -17.21 8.20 -22.02
N PRO A 262 -17.16 8.78 -20.81
CA PRO A 262 -18.34 8.95 -19.95
C PRO A 262 -19.44 9.77 -20.63
N GLY A 263 -20.68 9.33 -20.48
CA GLY A 263 -21.87 10.04 -20.96
C GLY A 263 -22.27 11.20 -20.05
N GLU A 264 -23.24 11.99 -20.50
CA GLU A 264 -23.79 13.09 -19.70
C GLU A 264 -24.48 12.60 -18.42
N ILE A 265 -24.42 13.44 -17.38
CA ILE A 265 -24.90 13.14 -16.03
C ILE A 265 -26.40 12.83 -16.05
N LYS A 266 -26.78 11.71 -15.44
CA LYS A 266 -28.18 11.33 -15.15
C LYS A 266 -28.50 11.72 -13.70
N THR A 267 -29.45 12.62 -13.46
CA THR A 267 -29.82 13.05 -12.09
C THR A 267 -31.05 12.30 -11.58
N ALA A 268 -30.97 11.74 -10.37
CA ALA A 268 -32.11 11.15 -9.64
C ALA A 268 -31.78 11.08 -8.14
N ALA A 269 -32.75 11.32 -7.26
CA ALA A 269 -32.55 11.24 -5.81
C ALA A 269 -32.16 9.82 -5.34
N VAL A 270 -31.30 9.71 -4.32
CA VAL A 270 -30.92 8.41 -3.72
C VAL A 270 -32.18 7.68 -3.21
N PRO A 271 -32.34 6.36 -3.47
CA PRO A 271 -33.52 5.63 -3.01
C PRO A 271 -33.70 5.66 -1.49
N ALA A 272 -34.96 5.80 -1.05
CA ALA A 272 -35.27 6.02 0.36
C ALA A 272 -34.76 4.89 1.26
N GLY A 273 -34.01 5.26 2.30
CA GLY A 273 -33.43 4.32 3.27
C GLY A 273 -32.05 3.77 2.90
N MET A 274 -31.54 4.05 1.70
CA MET A 274 -30.14 3.73 1.36
C MET A 274 -29.17 4.69 2.06
N VAL A 275 -27.99 4.19 2.40
CA VAL A 275 -26.87 4.96 2.95
C VAL A 275 -25.63 4.80 2.07
N GLU A 276 -24.57 5.54 2.35
CA GLU A 276 -23.28 5.42 1.67
C GLU A 276 -22.74 3.98 1.72
N GLY A 277 -22.01 3.57 0.69
CA GLY A 277 -21.49 2.23 0.53
C GLY A 277 -22.49 1.25 -0.10
N ILE A 278 -22.37 -0.01 0.31
CA ILE A 278 -23.13 -1.14 -0.23
C ILE A 278 -24.43 -1.36 0.55
N ASN A 279 -25.58 -1.37 -0.15
CA ASN A 279 -26.90 -1.62 0.43
C ASN A 279 -27.54 -2.86 -0.22
N VAL A 280 -27.69 -3.96 0.53
CA VAL A 280 -28.46 -5.12 0.06
C VAL A 280 -29.95 -4.82 0.19
N VAL A 281 -30.69 -4.90 -0.91
CA VAL A 281 -32.14 -4.58 -0.97
C VAL A 281 -32.98 -5.85 -0.90
N ASP A 282 -32.60 -6.87 -1.67
CA ASP A 282 -33.22 -8.20 -1.67
C ASP A 282 -32.20 -9.26 -2.16
N ASN A 283 -32.64 -10.52 -2.27
CA ASN A 283 -31.79 -11.65 -2.70
C ASN A 283 -31.21 -11.55 -4.13
N SER A 284 -31.53 -10.50 -4.88
CA SER A 284 -31.09 -10.26 -6.26
C SER A 284 -30.75 -8.80 -6.58
N THR A 285 -30.83 -7.90 -5.59
CA THR A 285 -30.74 -6.45 -5.77
C THR A 285 -29.81 -5.78 -4.76
N VAL A 286 -28.88 -4.96 -5.25
CA VAL A 286 -27.96 -4.16 -4.43
C VAL A 286 -27.93 -2.73 -4.92
N THR A 287 -28.00 -1.75 -4.02
CA THR A 287 -27.76 -0.34 -4.34
C THR A 287 -26.41 0.10 -3.79
N LEU A 288 -25.54 0.58 -4.68
CA LEU A 288 -24.23 1.16 -4.36
C LEU A 288 -24.36 2.68 -4.29
N VAL A 289 -23.76 3.33 -3.29
CA VAL A 289 -23.89 4.78 -3.04
C VAL A 289 -22.53 5.39 -2.67
N LEU A 290 -21.97 6.21 -3.56
CA LEU A 290 -20.68 6.88 -3.36
C LEU A 290 -20.89 8.38 -3.07
N TYR A 291 -20.49 8.86 -1.90
CA TYR A 291 -20.43 10.30 -1.61
C TYR A 291 -19.14 10.91 -2.19
N ASP A 292 -19.23 12.03 -2.91
CA ASP A 292 -18.06 12.72 -3.48
C ASP A 292 -18.07 14.25 -3.32
N LYS A 293 -19.09 14.84 -2.69
CA LYS A 293 -19.24 16.30 -2.62
C LYS A 293 -18.20 16.97 -1.69
N ASP A 294 -17.34 17.80 -2.27
CA ASP A 294 -16.20 18.46 -1.60
C ASP A 294 -16.66 19.56 -0.61
N THR A 295 -15.73 20.15 0.17
CA THR A 295 -16.07 21.22 1.14
C THR A 295 -16.59 22.52 0.52
N ASN A 296 -16.45 22.71 -0.80
CA ASN A 296 -16.94 23.87 -1.53
C ASN A 296 -18.31 23.61 -2.20
N GLY A 297 -18.76 22.34 -2.23
CA GLY A 297 -19.98 21.89 -2.91
C GLY A 297 -19.78 21.31 -4.31
N ASN A 298 -18.53 21.16 -4.79
CA ASN A 298 -18.21 20.54 -6.07
C ASN A 298 -18.30 19.01 -6.00
N HIS A 299 -18.29 18.34 -7.14
CA HIS A 299 -18.27 16.88 -7.29
C HIS A 299 -17.47 16.49 -8.55
N LYS A 300 -17.23 15.19 -8.78
CA LYS A 300 -16.63 14.68 -10.03
C LYS A 300 -17.62 14.85 -11.19
N ASP A 301 -17.18 14.92 -12.45
CA ASP A 301 -18.09 15.10 -13.60
C ASP A 301 -18.85 13.81 -13.97
N PHE A 302 -18.34 12.65 -13.58
CA PHE A 302 -18.96 11.35 -13.81
C PHE A 302 -18.68 10.37 -12.68
N ALA A 303 -19.59 9.42 -12.51
CA ALA A 303 -19.34 8.19 -11.77
C ALA A 303 -19.95 6.98 -12.48
N HIS A 304 -19.15 5.92 -12.56
CA HIS A 304 -19.52 4.63 -13.10
C HIS A 304 -19.10 3.53 -12.11
N VAL A 305 -19.62 2.32 -12.31
CA VAL A 305 -19.17 1.11 -11.62
C VAL A 305 -18.78 0.03 -12.62
N VAL A 306 -17.74 -0.74 -12.30
CA VAL A 306 -17.37 -2.00 -12.97
C VAL A 306 -17.38 -3.13 -11.96
N GLY A 307 -17.66 -4.35 -12.42
CA GLY A 307 -17.60 -5.54 -11.57
C GLY A 307 -18.06 -6.78 -12.30
N ASP A 308 -18.13 -7.90 -11.58
CA ASP A 308 -18.49 -9.18 -12.20
C ASP A 308 -19.91 -9.19 -12.80
N PHE A 309 -20.80 -8.34 -12.31
CA PHE A 309 -22.18 -8.19 -12.81
C PHE A 309 -22.26 -7.52 -14.19
N ASN A 310 -21.20 -6.80 -14.62
CA ASN A 310 -21.10 -6.22 -15.96
C ASN A 310 -19.88 -6.71 -16.75
N ASN A 311 -19.25 -7.81 -16.31
CA ASN A 311 -18.00 -8.35 -16.88
C ASN A 311 -16.90 -7.27 -16.98
N TRP A 312 -16.75 -6.48 -15.91
CA TRP A 312 -15.74 -5.41 -15.78
C TRP A 312 -15.76 -4.35 -16.89
N THR A 313 -16.90 -4.21 -17.57
CA THR A 313 -17.05 -3.35 -18.76
C THR A 313 -17.71 -2.02 -18.39
N LEU A 314 -17.03 -0.91 -18.69
CA LEU A 314 -17.61 0.44 -18.57
C LEU A 314 -18.67 0.68 -19.65
N SER A 315 -19.82 1.24 -19.25
CA SER A 315 -20.93 1.54 -20.17
C SER A 315 -21.69 2.81 -19.74
N ASN A 316 -22.36 3.43 -20.72
CA ASN A 316 -23.27 4.57 -20.49
C ASN A 316 -24.74 4.12 -20.28
N ASP A 317 -24.93 2.84 -19.92
CA ASP A 317 -26.23 2.22 -19.63
C ASP A 317 -26.39 1.95 -18.12
N GLU A 318 -27.56 1.42 -17.74
CA GLU A 318 -27.96 1.10 -16.36
C GLU A 318 -27.14 0.00 -15.66
N LYS A 319 -26.11 -0.57 -16.32
CA LYS A 319 -25.22 -1.59 -15.74
C LYS A 319 -23.90 -1.01 -15.23
N SER A 320 -23.64 0.28 -15.48
CA SER A 320 -22.39 0.93 -15.09
C SER A 320 -22.57 2.40 -14.72
N GLN A 321 -23.31 3.21 -15.49
CA GLN A 321 -23.41 4.65 -15.19
C GLN A 321 -24.28 4.93 -13.96
N MET A 322 -23.73 5.66 -13.00
CA MET A 322 -24.42 6.02 -11.76
C MET A 322 -25.29 7.28 -11.95
N TYR A 323 -26.34 7.38 -11.16
CA TYR A 323 -27.20 8.55 -11.03
C TYR A 323 -26.64 9.53 -9.99
N ARG A 324 -26.79 10.82 -10.25
CA ARG A 324 -26.39 11.93 -9.36
C ARG A 324 -27.54 12.41 -8.48
N ASP A 325 -27.26 12.65 -7.20
CA ASP A 325 -28.11 13.40 -6.27
C ASP A 325 -27.29 14.45 -5.51
N ASP A 326 -27.40 15.71 -5.92
CA ASP A 326 -26.71 16.84 -5.27
C ASP A 326 -27.23 17.14 -3.86
N THR A 327 -28.46 16.73 -3.54
CA THR A 327 -29.07 16.91 -2.22
C THR A 327 -28.29 16.13 -1.18
N SER A 328 -28.12 14.82 -1.41
CA SER A 328 -27.25 13.97 -0.60
C SER A 328 -25.76 14.26 -0.83
N GLY A 329 -25.38 14.66 -2.05
CA GLY A 329 -23.97 14.78 -2.47
C GLY A 329 -23.39 13.44 -2.95
N CYS A 330 -24.26 12.53 -3.40
CA CYS A 330 -23.90 11.17 -3.75
C CYS A 330 -24.15 10.85 -5.22
N TRP A 331 -23.39 9.87 -5.71
CA TRP A 331 -23.70 9.04 -6.86
C TRP A 331 -24.31 7.73 -6.38
N TRP A 332 -25.23 7.13 -7.14
CA TRP A 332 -25.80 5.83 -6.81
C TRP A 332 -26.19 5.00 -8.03
N ILE A 333 -26.24 3.68 -7.87
CA ILE A 333 -26.74 2.74 -8.89
C ILE A 333 -27.39 1.52 -8.21
N THR A 334 -28.54 1.07 -8.72
CA THR A 334 -29.20 -0.16 -8.26
C THR A 334 -28.95 -1.28 -9.28
N LEU A 335 -28.14 -2.25 -8.89
CA LEU A 335 -27.85 -3.47 -9.64
C LEU A 335 -28.93 -4.51 -9.34
N THR A 336 -29.40 -5.22 -10.37
CA THR A 336 -30.51 -6.20 -10.28
C THR A 336 -30.16 -7.49 -11.03
N GLY A 337 -30.85 -8.58 -10.70
CA GLY A 337 -30.60 -9.90 -11.31
C GLY A 337 -29.31 -10.58 -10.81
N LEU A 338 -28.85 -10.19 -9.62
CA LEU A 338 -27.68 -10.78 -8.96
C LEU A 338 -28.02 -12.16 -8.36
N ASP A 339 -27.02 -13.02 -8.21
CA ASP A 339 -27.12 -14.29 -7.49
C ASP A 339 -26.85 -14.06 -6.01
N ALA A 340 -27.82 -14.39 -5.14
CA ALA A 340 -27.73 -14.24 -3.69
C ALA A 340 -26.46 -14.87 -3.09
N SER A 341 -26.07 -16.03 -3.63
CA SER A 341 -25.00 -16.89 -3.10
C SER A 341 -23.61 -16.48 -3.58
N LYS A 342 -23.52 -15.75 -4.70
CA LYS A 342 -22.26 -15.27 -5.27
C LYS A 342 -21.72 -14.08 -4.46
N GLU A 343 -20.42 -14.13 -4.18
CA GLU A 343 -19.62 -12.96 -3.83
C GLU A 343 -19.21 -12.24 -5.13
N TYR A 344 -19.35 -10.92 -5.17
CA TYR A 344 -19.09 -10.07 -6.34
C TYR A 344 -17.94 -9.12 -6.05
N ALA A 345 -16.94 -9.08 -6.95
CA ALA A 345 -15.93 -8.02 -6.97
C ALA A 345 -16.40 -6.81 -7.79
N PHE A 346 -16.04 -5.59 -7.37
CA PHE A 346 -16.36 -4.33 -8.05
C PHE A 346 -15.42 -3.16 -7.70
N GLN A 347 -15.44 -2.12 -8.55
CA GLN A 347 -14.83 -0.80 -8.30
C GLN A 347 -15.69 0.32 -8.87
N TYR A 348 -15.65 1.49 -8.24
CA TYR A 348 -16.10 2.73 -8.86
C TYR A 348 -15.04 3.28 -9.84
N TYR A 349 -15.51 3.99 -10.85
CA TYR A 349 -14.72 4.72 -11.84
C TYR A 349 -15.26 6.16 -11.90
N VAL A 350 -14.49 7.11 -11.37
CA VAL A 350 -14.92 8.50 -11.18
C VAL A 350 -13.85 9.47 -11.66
N GLY A 351 -14.23 10.70 -12.02
CA GLY A 351 -13.25 11.66 -12.55
C GLY A 351 -13.85 12.92 -13.17
N THR A 352 -13.01 13.70 -13.85
CA THR A 352 -13.39 14.94 -14.54
C THR A 352 -13.29 14.81 -16.06
N LYS A 353 -14.10 15.57 -16.79
CA LYS A 353 -13.99 15.72 -18.25
C LYS A 353 -12.68 16.42 -18.66
N GLU A 354 -11.96 17.00 -17.71
CA GLU A 354 -10.63 17.61 -17.88
C GLU A 354 -9.47 16.59 -17.81
N GLY A 355 -9.74 15.34 -17.43
CA GLY A 355 -8.79 14.22 -17.54
C GLY A 355 -8.37 13.55 -16.22
N GLU A 356 -8.92 13.94 -15.07
CA GLU A 356 -8.78 13.17 -13.84
C GLU A 356 -9.58 11.86 -13.98
N VAL A 357 -8.98 10.72 -13.63
CA VAL A 357 -9.64 9.41 -13.60
C VAL A 357 -9.15 8.64 -12.37
N ILE A 358 -10.07 8.10 -11.58
CA ILE A 358 -9.81 7.40 -10.33
C ILE A 358 -10.57 6.07 -10.31
N ARG A 359 -9.84 4.98 -10.07
CA ARG A 359 -10.38 3.67 -9.70
C ARG A 359 -10.47 3.58 -8.18
N LEU A 360 -11.64 3.29 -7.66
CA LEU A 360 -11.94 3.47 -6.24
C LEU A 360 -12.71 2.28 -5.66
N ALA A 361 -12.14 1.65 -4.64
CA ALA A 361 -12.84 0.74 -3.76
C ALA A 361 -13.81 1.51 -2.83
N ASP A 362 -14.84 0.82 -2.36
CA ASP A 362 -15.82 1.32 -1.40
C ASP A 362 -15.25 1.31 0.02
N ALA A 363 -15.29 2.45 0.71
CA ALA A 363 -14.80 2.60 2.09
C ALA A 363 -15.61 1.81 3.13
N TYR A 364 -16.78 1.29 2.76
CA TYR A 364 -17.66 0.47 3.60
C TYR A 364 -17.63 -1.02 3.21
N ALA A 365 -16.72 -1.45 2.33
CA ALA A 365 -16.55 -2.86 2.00
C ALA A 365 -16.05 -3.66 3.21
N GLU A 366 -16.67 -4.83 3.46
CA GLU A 366 -16.32 -5.71 4.58
C GLU A 366 -15.16 -6.68 4.25
N LYS A 367 -14.62 -6.59 3.03
CA LYS A 367 -13.47 -7.30 2.47
C LYS A 367 -13.04 -6.61 1.17
N ILE A 368 -11.74 -6.42 0.99
CA ILE A 368 -11.14 -5.94 -0.28
C ILE A 368 -10.19 -7.00 -0.86
N LEU A 369 -9.89 -6.88 -2.15
CA LEU A 369 -8.83 -7.64 -2.82
C LEU A 369 -7.68 -6.67 -3.12
N ASP A 370 -6.47 -7.08 -2.73
CA ASP A 370 -5.23 -6.34 -2.95
C ASP A 370 -4.34 -7.14 -3.94
N PRO A 371 -4.11 -6.65 -5.17
CA PRO A 371 -3.33 -7.39 -6.17
C PRO A 371 -1.83 -7.48 -5.84
N ASP A 372 -1.33 -6.55 -5.03
CA ASP A 372 0.09 -6.41 -4.71
C ASP A 372 0.44 -7.26 -3.49
N ASN A 373 -0.45 -7.32 -2.49
CA ASN A 373 -0.22 -7.96 -1.19
C ASN A 373 -0.88 -9.34 -1.00
N ASP A 374 -2.10 -9.60 -1.52
CA ASP A 374 -2.82 -10.85 -1.21
C ASP A 374 -2.06 -12.10 -1.68
N LYS A 375 -1.26 -11.96 -2.74
CA LYS A 375 -0.41 -13.04 -3.29
C LYS A 375 0.67 -13.57 -2.33
N TYR A 376 0.93 -12.87 -1.22
CA TYR A 376 1.90 -13.28 -0.20
C TYR A 376 1.26 -13.87 1.07
N ILE A 377 -0.08 -13.87 1.20
CA ILE A 377 -0.76 -14.38 2.40
C ILE A 377 -0.81 -15.92 2.36
N PRO A 378 -0.38 -16.65 3.41
CA PRO A 378 -0.44 -18.10 3.43
C PRO A 378 -1.89 -18.63 3.39
N ALA A 379 -2.15 -19.62 2.53
CA ALA A 379 -3.46 -20.27 2.43
C ALA A 379 -3.90 -21.03 3.70
N SER A 380 -3.00 -21.24 4.67
CA SER A 380 -3.31 -21.71 6.03
C SER A 380 -3.99 -20.65 6.90
N THR A 381 -3.77 -19.38 6.58
CA THR A 381 -4.25 -18.22 7.32
C THR A 381 -5.44 -17.58 6.59
N TYR A 382 -5.34 -17.41 5.26
CA TYR A 382 -6.45 -16.94 4.44
C TYR A 382 -6.74 -17.87 3.25
N SER A 383 -7.76 -18.72 3.38
CA SER A 383 -8.20 -19.65 2.33
C SER A 383 -9.41 -19.16 1.52
N GLU A 384 -10.00 -18.02 1.89
CA GLU A 384 -11.19 -17.42 1.25
C GLU A 384 -10.83 -16.51 0.06
N SER A 385 -9.74 -16.82 -0.65
CA SER A 385 -9.22 -16.03 -1.77
C SER A 385 -10.10 -16.12 -3.01
N MET A 386 -10.95 -15.10 -3.17
CA MET A 386 -11.47 -14.72 -4.48
C MET A 386 -10.30 -14.32 -5.37
N ALA A 387 -10.24 -14.86 -6.59
CA ALA A 387 -9.21 -14.47 -7.55
C ALA A 387 -9.35 -12.99 -7.91
N TYR A 388 -8.25 -12.25 -7.88
CA TYR A 388 -8.24 -10.85 -8.28
C TYR A 388 -8.71 -10.70 -9.74
N PRO A 389 -9.65 -9.79 -10.05
CA PRO A 389 -10.29 -9.71 -11.36
C PRO A 389 -9.37 -9.05 -12.41
N GLU A 390 -9.34 -9.64 -13.61
CA GLU A 390 -8.52 -9.19 -14.76
C GLU A 390 -8.79 -7.73 -15.18
N GLY A 391 -9.99 -7.21 -14.92
CA GLY A 391 -10.38 -5.81 -15.19
C GLY A 391 -10.29 -4.85 -14.00
N GLY A 392 -9.82 -5.31 -12.83
CA GLY A 392 -9.62 -4.48 -11.64
C GLY A 392 -8.29 -3.72 -11.68
N VAL A 393 -8.25 -2.51 -11.11
CA VAL A 393 -7.05 -1.66 -11.08
C VAL A 393 -6.77 -1.17 -9.66
N GLY A 394 -5.75 -1.72 -9.00
CA GLY A 394 -5.46 -1.46 -7.58
C GLY A 394 -6.48 -2.13 -6.65
N ILE A 395 -6.71 -1.55 -5.46
CA ILE A 395 -7.62 -2.16 -4.47
C ILE A 395 -9.05 -2.29 -5.01
N VAL A 396 -9.60 -3.50 -4.95
CA VAL A 396 -10.95 -3.88 -5.42
C VAL A 396 -11.86 -4.17 -4.22
N SER A 397 -13.13 -3.73 -4.26
CA SER A 397 -14.11 -4.08 -3.22
C SER A 397 -14.85 -5.37 -3.53
N THR A 398 -15.32 -6.04 -2.47
CA THR A 398 -16.25 -7.17 -2.59
C THR A 398 -17.58 -6.89 -1.91
N PHE A 399 -18.65 -7.58 -2.35
CA PHE A 399 -19.88 -7.72 -1.58
C PHE A 399 -20.50 -9.11 -1.77
N LYS A 400 -21.33 -9.52 -0.82
CA LYS A 400 -22.12 -10.76 -0.89
C LYS A 400 -23.51 -10.49 -0.32
N ILE A 401 -24.55 -10.88 -1.06
CA ILE A 401 -25.96 -10.64 -0.70
C ILE A 401 -26.36 -11.54 0.47
N GLN A 402 -26.19 -12.85 0.30
CA GLN A 402 -26.33 -13.82 1.38
C GLN A 402 -25.02 -13.89 2.17
N LYS A 403 -24.86 -12.99 3.16
CA LYS A 403 -23.76 -13.06 4.14
C LYS A 403 -23.70 -14.46 4.79
N ASP A 404 -22.48 -14.95 5.01
CA ASP A 404 -22.27 -16.24 5.66
C ASP A 404 -22.66 -16.20 7.14
N SER A 405 -23.47 -17.16 7.56
CA SER A 405 -24.02 -17.24 8.91
C SER A 405 -23.01 -17.86 9.88
N TYR A 406 -22.64 -17.10 10.92
CA TYR A 406 -21.85 -17.62 12.03
C TYR A 406 -22.74 -17.90 13.24
N ASN A 407 -22.77 -19.17 13.65
CA ASN A 407 -23.57 -19.65 14.78
C ASN A 407 -22.80 -19.51 16.10
N TRP A 408 -22.77 -18.27 16.62
CA TRP A 408 -22.23 -17.95 17.94
C TRP A 408 -22.76 -18.91 19.03
N LYS A 409 -21.86 -19.46 19.84
CA LYS A 409 -22.22 -20.23 21.04
C LYS A 409 -22.59 -19.27 22.17
N VAL A 410 -21.74 -18.28 22.45
CA VAL A 410 -22.00 -17.25 23.45
C VAL A 410 -22.68 -16.07 22.77
N ASN A 411 -23.92 -15.80 23.20
CA ASN A 411 -24.77 -14.82 22.51
C ASN A 411 -24.88 -13.46 23.18
N ASP A 412 -24.76 -13.43 24.51
CA ASP A 412 -24.76 -12.22 25.33
C ASP A 412 -23.64 -12.34 26.39
N PHE A 413 -22.38 -12.21 25.95
CA PHE A 413 -21.24 -12.19 26.86
C PHE A 413 -21.30 -10.94 27.76
N LYS A 414 -20.79 -11.08 28.99
CA LYS A 414 -20.78 -10.03 30.01
C LYS A 414 -19.42 -10.03 30.72
N ILE A 415 -18.78 -8.86 30.78
CA ILE A 415 -17.60 -8.65 31.60
C ILE A 415 -18.00 -8.80 33.07
N ALA A 416 -17.44 -9.79 33.77
CA ALA A 416 -17.83 -10.10 35.14
C ALA A 416 -17.42 -9.00 36.15
N ASN A 417 -16.20 -8.45 36.03
CA ASN A 417 -15.59 -7.52 36.99
C ASN A 417 -14.98 -6.29 36.27
N PRO A 418 -15.77 -5.37 35.69
CA PRO A 418 -15.28 -4.32 34.80
C PRO A 418 -14.35 -3.29 35.46
N GLU A 419 -14.47 -3.03 36.76
CA GLU A 419 -13.56 -2.12 37.50
C GLU A 419 -12.11 -2.63 37.61
N GLN A 420 -11.83 -3.88 37.22
CA GLN A 420 -10.56 -4.54 37.56
C GLN A 420 -10.07 -5.52 36.49
N LEU A 421 -10.47 -5.30 35.23
CA LEU A 421 -9.99 -6.08 34.08
C LEU A 421 -8.48 -6.28 34.12
N VAL A 422 -8.07 -7.48 33.76
CA VAL A 422 -6.68 -7.87 33.54
C VAL A 422 -6.57 -8.18 32.05
N ILE A 423 -6.12 -7.14 31.33
CA ILE A 423 -6.02 -7.07 29.88
C ILE A 423 -4.66 -7.61 29.45
N TYR A 424 -4.63 -8.51 28.47
CA TYR A 424 -3.41 -8.94 27.78
C TYR A 424 -3.37 -8.26 26.41
N GLU A 425 -2.43 -7.35 26.21
CA GLU A 425 -2.20 -6.64 24.94
C GLU A 425 -1.40 -7.56 24.00
N LEU A 426 -1.97 -7.87 22.84
CA LEU A 426 -1.56 -9.00 22.01
C LEU A 426 -1.40 -8.58 20.54
N HIS A 427 -0.22 -8.84 19.98
CA HIS A 427 0.07 -8.64 18.56
C HIS A 427 0.08 -9.99 17.82
N LEU A 428 -0.97 -10.27 17.03
CA LEU A 428 -1.14 -11.56 16.36
C LEU A 428 0.13 -11.98 15.57
N ARG A 429 0.75 -11.01 14.88
CA ARG A 429 2.00 -11.17 14.13
C ARG A 429 3.16 -11.73 14.95
N ASP A 430 3.34 -11.21 16.17
CA ASP A 430 4.53 -11.43 17.01
C ASP A 430 4.23 -12.29 18.25
N PHE A 431 3.03 -12.90 18.34
CA PHE A 431 2.64 -13.76 19.46
C PHE A 431 2.97 -15.25 19.22
N THR A 432 2.94 -15.73 17.98
CA THR A 432 3.17 -17.15 17.65
C THR A 432 3.79 -17.36 16.26
N ALA A 433 4.30 -18.56 16.00
CA ALA A 433 5.04 -18.88 14.77
C ALA A 433 4.18 -18.92 13.47
N SER A 434 2.84 -18.89 13.58
CA SER A 434 1.95 -18.70 12.43
C SER A 434 1.56 -17.24 12.20
N SER A 435 1.96 -16.30 13.09
CA SER A 435 1.64 -14.87 13.02
C SER A 435 0.14 -14.52 12.93
N ASP A 436 -0.76 -15.44 13.29
CA ASP A 436 -2.18 -15.37 12.93
C ASP A 436 -3.17 -15.78 14.05
N ILE A 437 -4.47 -15.68 13.75
CA ILE A 437 -5.55 -16.06 14.68
C ILE A 437 -5.48 -17.54 15.08
N ASN A 438 -5.06 -18.45 14.19
CA ASN A 438 -4.93 -19.87 14.53
C ASN A 438 -3.91 -20.08 15.65
N GLY A 439 -2.79 -19.34 15.59
CA GLY A 439 -1.77 -19.36 16.62
C GLY A 439 -2.26 -18.80 17.95
N ALA A 440 -2.92 -17.63 17.94
CA ALA A 440 -3.50 -17.03 19.15
C ALA A 440 -4.61 -17.89 19.77
N MET A 441 -5.47 -18.50 18.95
CA MET A 441 -6.48 -19.49 19.36
C MET A 441 -5.83 -20.66 20.14
N GLY A 442 -4.70 -21.17 19.67
CA GLY A 442 -3.92 -22.22 20.34
C GLY A 442 -3.36 -21.84 21.71
N LYS A 443 -3.41 -20.56 22.09
CA LYS A 443 -2.90 -20.01 23.36
C LYS A 443 -3.99 -19.52 24.32
N LEU A 444 -5.27 -19.56 23.96
CA LEU A 444 -6.36 -19.12 24.86
C LEU A 444 -6.38 -19.88 26.20
N SER A 445 -6.01 -21.17 26.21
CA SER A 445 -5.89 -21.97 27.43
C SER A 445 -4.75 -21.51 28.35
N TYR A 446 -3.68 -20.93 27.80
CA TYR A 446 -2.56 -20.35 28.57
C TYR A 446 -3.00 -19.04 29.22
N LEU A 447 -3.58 -18.12 28.43
CA LEU A 447 -4.08 -16.83 28.92
C LEU A 447 -5.14 -17.01 30.02
N LYS A 448 -6.10 -17.93 29.81
CA LYS A 448 -7.11 -18.28 30.83
C LYS A 448 -6.49 -18.90 32.07
N ALA A 449 -5.48 -19.77 31.94
CA ALA A 449 -4.81 -20.38 33.09
C ALA A 449 -4.01 -19.36 33.91
N MET A 450 -3.46 -18.32 33.25
CA MET A 450 -2.82 -17.19 33.91
C MET A 450 -3.81 -16.25 34.63
N GLY A 451 -5.10 -16.30 34.31
CA GLY A 451 -6.12 -15.44 34.91
C GLY A 451 -6.38 -14.13 34.16
N VAL A 452 -5.94 -14.05 32.89
CA VAL A 452 -6.38 -13.00 31.95
C VAL A 452 -7.91 -13.07 31.81
N ASN A 453 -8.57 -11.92 31.84
CA ASN A 453 -10.03 -11.81 31.67
C ASN A 453 -10.45 -10.82 30.56
N ALA A 454 -9.49 -10.22 29.87
CA ALA A 454 -9.68 -9.51 28.60
C ALA A 454 -8.43 -9.65 27.71
N ILE A 455 -8.62 -9.72 26.39
CA ILE A 455 -7.55 -9.60 25.39
C ILE A 455 -7.77 -8.30 24.63
N GLU A 456 -6.74 -7.46 24.54
CA GLU A 456 -6.70 -6.29 23.66
C GLU A 456 -5.87 -6.66 22.44
N LEU A 457 -6.53 -6.80 21.29
CA LEU A 457 -5.83 -7.01 20.03
C LEU A 457 -5.34 -5.66 19.52
N MET A 458 -4.03 -5.56 19.26
CA MET A 458 -3.48 -4.49 18.41
C MET A 458 -4.20 -4.46 17.05
N PRO A 459 -4.20 -3.33 16.31
CA PRO A 459 -5.19 -3.09 15.26
C PRO A 459 -5.29 -4.20 14.20
N VAL A 460 -6.52 -4.71 14.04
CA VAL A 460 -6.88 -5.81 13.13
C VAL A 460 -7.80 -5.38 11.98
N GLN A 461 -7.98 -4.06 11.81
CA GLN A 461 -8.67 -3.49 10.64
C GLN A 461 -7.69 -3.45 9.46
N GLU A 462 -8.18 -3.70 8.25
CA GLU A 462 -7.32 -3.85 7.06
C GLU A 462 -6.36 -2.65 6.86
N PHE A 463 -5.06 -2.95 6.80
CA PHE A 463 -3.97 -1.98 6.72
C PHE A 463 -3.14 -2.15 5.44
N ASP A 464 -2.23 -1.21 5.16
CA ASP A 464 -1.37 -1.30 3.97
C ASP A 464 -0.23 -2.31 4.16
N GLY A 465 -0.23 -3.37 3.33
CA GLY A 465 0.73 -4.46 3.38
C GLY A 465 0.37 -5.55 4.39
N ASN A 466 1.13 -6.66 4.40
CA ASN A 466 0.86 -7.81 5.29
C ASN A 466 1.76 -7.87 6.54
N ASP A 467 2.56 -6.84 6.81
CA ASP A 467 3.58 -6.85 7.87
C ASP A 467 3.79 -5.46 8.48
N SER A 468 2.94 -5.12 9.46
CA SER A 468 3.06 -3.89 10.26
C SER A 468 2.58 -4.13 11.70
N TRP A 469 2.27 -3.05 12.43
CA TRP A 469 1.57 -3.07 13.72
C TRP A 469 0.07 -2.75 13.60
N GLY A 470 -0.47 -2.61 12.39
CA GLY A 470 -1.86 -2.24 12.13
C GLY A 470 -2.17 -0.74 12.22
N TYR A 471 -1.29 0.10 12.79
CA TYR A 471 -1.39 1.57 12.80
C TYR A 471 -1.10 2.24 11.44
N ASN A 472 -1.59 1.63 10.36
CA ASN A 472 -1.61 2.19 9.01
C ASN A 472 -2.89 1.73 8.27
N PRO A 473 -4.09 1.99 8.82
CA PRO A 473 -5.36 1.47 8.32
C PRO A 473 -5.76 2.09 6.97
N CYS A 474 -6.31 1.26 6.09
CA CYS A 474 -6.85 1.68 4.81
C CYS A 474 -8.35 1.34 4.65
N PHE A 475 -8.85 0.20 5.15
CA PHE A 475 -10.28 -0.19 5.05
C PHE A 475 -10.90 -0.67 6.37
N PHE A 476 -11.38 0.28 7.18
CA PHE A 476 -11.96 0.06 8.52
C PHE A 476 -13.09 -0.98 8.61
N PHE A 477 -13.86 -1.24 7.55
CA PHE A 477 -14.95 -2.24 7.56
C PHE A 477 -14.46 -3.67 7.26
N ALA A 478 -13.28 -3.81 6.67
CA ALA A 478 -12.60 -5.08 6.51
C ALA A 478 -11.73 -5.40 7.74
N MET A 479 -11.53 -6.70 8.00
CA MET A 479 -10.53 -7.16 8.96
C MET A 479 -9.33 -7.70 8.19
N ASP A 480 -8.13 -7.47 8.72
CA ASP A 480 -6.91 -7.71 7.95
C ASP A 480 -6.71 -9.20 7.64
N LYS A 481 -6.49 -9.47 6.34
CA LYS A 481 -6.36 -10.82 5.79
C LYS A 481 -5.06 -11.52 6.21
N ALA A 482 -4.02 -10.78 6.59
CA ALA A 482 -2.75 -11.36 7.06
C ALA A 482 -2.89 -12.12 8.40
N TYR A 483 -3.99 -11.88 9.14
CA TYR A 483 -4.29 -12.55 10.40
C TYR A 483 -5.39 -13.61 10.32
N GLY A 484 -6.28 -13.56 9.33
CA GLY A 484 -7.25 -14.62 9.10
C GLY A 484 -8.52 -14.19 8.37
N THR A 485 -9.44 -15.14 8.15
CA THR A 485 -10.73 -14.85 7.51
C THR A 485 -11.74 -14.25 8.48
N LYS A 486 -12.79 -13.62 7.94
CA LYS A 486 -13.92 -13.07 8.71
C LYS A 486 -14.58 -14.11 9.63
N ALA A 487 -14.57 -15.39 9.25
CA ALA A 487 -15.07 -16.47 10.10
C ALA A 487 -14.12 -16.76 11.28
N MET A 488 -12.80 -16.71 11.07
CA MET A 488 -11.78 -16.95 12.10
C MET A 488 -11.82 -15.87 13.20
N TYR A 489 -11.99 -14.59 12.85
CA TYR A 489 -12.19 -13.51 13.83
C TYR A 489 -13.39 -13.78 14.77
N LYS A 490 -14.53 -14.21 14.21
CA LYS A 490 -15.71 -14.55 15.02
C LYS A 490 -15.48 -15.79 15.89
N GLN A 491 -14.79 -16.81 15.36
CA GLN A 491 -14.40 -17.99 16.13
C GLN A 491 -13.49 -17.64 17.31
N PHE A 492 -12.52 -16.74 17.12
CA PHE A 492 -11.65 -16.27 18.19
C PHE A 492 -12.44 -15.58 19.30
N ILE A 493 -13.35 -14.67 18.94
CA ILE A 493 -14.16 -13.92 19.92
C ILE A 493 -15.13 -14.86 20.66
N ASP A 494 -15.81 -15.79 19.96
CA ASP A 494 -16.69 -16.78 20.61
C ASP A 494 -15.92 -17.73 21.55
N ALA A 495 -14.69 -18.11 21.18
CA ALA A 495 -13.81 -18.92 22.02
C ALA A 495 -13.26 -18.15 23.24
N CYS A 496 -12.97 -16.85 23.10
CA CYS A 496 -12.67 -15.98 24.24
C CYS A 496 -13.88 -15.85 25.17
N HIS A 497 -15.08 -15.69 24.62
CA HIS A 497 -16.33 -15.64 25.39
C HIS A 497 -16.61 -16.96 26.12
N GLU A 498 -16.39 -18.12 25.50
CA GLU A 498 -16.40 -19.45 26.16
C GLU A 498 -15.32 -19.56 27.25
N ALA A 499 -14.16 -18.94 27.04
CA ALA A 499 -13.09 -18.88 28.01
C ALA A 499 -13.42 -17.94 29.20
N GLY A 500 -14.39 -17.04 29.09
CA GLY A 500 -14.69 -16.02 30.10
C GLY A 500 -13.88 -14.73 29.92
N MET A 501 -13.22 -14.56 28.77
CA MET A 501 -12.38 -13.41 28.43
C MET A 501 -13.11 -12.48 27.46
N ALA A 502 -13.06 -11.18 27.74
CA ALA A 502 -13.51 -10.14 26.80
C ALA A 502 -12.52 -10.01 25.62
N VAL A 503 -12.99 -9.51 24.47
CA VAL A 503 -12.12 -9.08 23.37
C VAL A 503 -12.32 -7.59 23.08
N ILE A 504 -11.25 -6.83 23.24
CA ILE A 504 -11.14 -5.40 22.93
C ILE A 504 -10.34 -5.28 21.63
N PHE A 505 -10.79 -4.42 20.72
CA PHE A 505 -10.01 -4.06 19.52
C PHE A 505 -9.36 -2.69 19.72
N ASP A 506 -8.07 -2.58 19.42
CA ASP A 506 -7.45 -1.28 19.17
C ASP A 506 -7.96 -0.72 17.82
N VAL A 507 -8.36 0.55 17.80
CA VAL A 507 -9.00 1.22 16.66
C VAL A 507 -8.39 2.58 16.37
N VAL A 508 -7.87 2.72 15.15
CA VAL A 508 -6.94 3.78 14.76
C VAL A 508 -7.66 4.87 13.97
N TYR A 509 -8.53 5.61 14.67
CA TYR A 509 -9.36 6.63 14.02
C TYR A 509 -8.71 8.00 13.83
N ASN A 510 -7.50 8.24 14.36
CA ASN A 510 -6.83 9.54 14.20
C ASN A 510 -6.34 9.79 12.75
N HIS A 511 -6.06 8.75 11.97
CA HIS A 511 -5.62 8.90 10.57
C HIS A 511 -6.10 7.76 9.66
N ALA A 512 -5.87 7.89 8.35
CA ALA A 512 -5.84 6.77 7.40
C ALA A 512 -4.73 6.96 6.36
N THR A 513 -4.34 5.89 5.68
CA THR A 513 -3.31 5.95 4.62
C THR A 513 -3.84 6.48 3.29
N GLY A 514 -2.92 6.77 2.35
CA GLY A 514 -3.25 7.18 0.99
C GLY A 514 -3.96 6.10 0.16
N ASN A 515 -4.08 4.86 0.65
CA ASN A 515 -4.91 3.83 0.01
C ASN A 515 -6.40 3.98 0.34
N ASN A 516 -6.76 4.66 1.43
CA ASN A 516 -8.14 4.87 1.84
C ASN A 516 -8.95 5.64 0.77
N PRO A 517 -10.20 5.24 0.46
CA PRO A 517 -10.97 5.89 -0.61
C PRO A 517 -11.26 7.38 -0.38
N PHE A 518 -11.45 7.82 0.87
CA PHE A 518 -11.68 9.23 1.18
C PHE A 518 -10.42 10.09 0.99
N ALA A 519 -9.24 9.48 0.95
CA ALA A 519 -7.99 10.16 0.63
C ALA A 519 -7.84 10.26 -0.90
N LYS A 520 -7.91 9.11 -1.60
CA LYS A 520 -7.79 9.02 -3.07
C LYS A 520 -8.76 9.90 -3.83
N LEU A 521 -10.00 10.03 -3.37
CA LEU A 521 -11.04 10.81 -4.06
C LEU A 521 -10.74 12.32 -4.12
N TYR A 522 -9.92 12.83 -3.20
CA TYR A 522 -9.50 14.24 -3.14
C TYR A 522 -7.98 14.30 -2.93
N TRP A 523 -7.22 13.80 -3.90
CA TRP A 523 -5.76 13.76 -3.86
C TRP A 523 -5.12 15.00 -4.50
N ASN A 524 -3.94 15.42 -4.02
CA ASN A 524 -3.17 16.52 -4.56
C ASN A 524 -1.66 16.32 -4.31
N GLY A 525 -0.95 15.76 -5.29
CA GLY A 525 0.49 15.51 -5.21
C GLY A 525 0.83 14.33 -4.29
N ASP A 526 1.29 14.62 -3.08
CA ASP A 526 1.65 13.69 -2.01
C ASP A 526 0.69 13.73 -0.82
N LYS A 527 -0.33 14.61 -0.84
CA LYS A 527 -1.28 14.82 0.26
C LYS A 527 -2.73 14.86 -0.21
N THR A 528 -3.64 14.86 0.77
CA THR A 528 -5.05 15.20 0.56
C THR A 528 -5.21 16.67 0.14
N ALA A 529 -6.17 16.93 -0.75
CA ALA A 529 -6.48 18.25 -1.25
C ALA A 529 -7.20 19.12 -0.20
N LYS A 530 -7.05 20.44 -0.27
CA LYS A 530 -7.64 21.39 0.68
C LYS A 530 -9.18 21.36 0.78
N ASN A 531 -9.84 20.80 -0.22
CA ASN A 531 -11.28 20.62 -0.32
C ASN A 531 -11.77 19.22 0.14
N ASN A 532 -10.87 18.36 0.65
CA ASN A 532 -11.23 17.07 1.22
C ASN A 532 -12.15 17.28 2.45
N PRO A 533 -13.35 16.68 2.51
CA PRO A 533 -14.28 16.88 3.62
C PRO A 533 -14.11 15.87 4.77
N TYR A 534 -13.09 15.00 4.69
CA TYR A 534 -12.73 13.99 5.69
C TYR A 534 -11.41 14.28 6.41
N PHE A 535 -10.38 14.73 5.68
CA PHE A 535 -9.02 14.87 6.21
C PHE A 535 -8.54 16.31 6.27
N ASN A 536 -7.70 16.61 7.26
CA ASN A 536 -6.88 17.82 7.27
C ASN A 536 -5.68 17.65 6.30
N VAL A 537 -5.24 18.75 5.66
CA VAL A 537 -4.07 18.73 4.76
C VAL A 537 -2.76 18.70 5.55
N GLU A 538 -2.74 19.45 6.65
CA GLU A 538 -1.70 19.45 7.66
C GLU A 538 -2.42 19.26 9.00
N ALA A 539 -1.96 18.33 9.83
CA ALA A 539 -2.60 18.07 11.11
C ALA A 539 -2.47 19.29 12.07
N PRO A 540 -3.46 19.54 12.94
CA PRO A 540 -3.40 20.59 13.95
C PRO A 540 -2.52 20.21 15.15
N HIS A 541 -1.88 19.05 15.12
CA HIS A 541 -1.03 18.50 16.19
C HIS A 541 0.27 17.91 15.63
N PRO A 542 1.35 17.79 16.43
CA PRO A 542 2.65 17.32 15.93
C PRO A 542 2.69 15.83 15.55
N TYR A 543 1.77 15.02 16.07
CA TYR A 543 1.84 13.55 16.04
C TYR A 543 1.32 12.87 14.74
N SER A 544 1.30 13.56 13.60
CA SER A 544 0.70 13.02 12.37
C SER A 544 1.65 12.08 11.62
N VAL A 545 1.16 10.88 11.27
CA VAL A 545 1.92 9.89 10.47
C VAL A 545 1.38 9.77 9.04
N PHE A 546 0.05 9.73 8.88
CA PHE A 546 -0.63 9.69 7.59
C PHE A 546 -1.64 10.85 7.46
N HIS A 547 -2.79 10.66 6.81
CA HIS A 547 -3.81 11.70 6.63
C HIS A 547 -4.69 11.80 7.88
N ASP A 548 -4.56 12.92 8.58
CA ASP A 548 -5.25 13.23 9.85
C ASP A 548 -6.76 13.47 9.66
N PHE A 549 -7.59 12.77 10.44
CA PHE A 549 -9.05 12.81 10.32
C PHE A 549 -9.65 14.05 11.01
N ASN A 550 -10.37 14.86 10.23
CA ASN A 550 -11.09 16.01 10.76
C ASN A 550 -12.36 15.57 11.51
N HIS A 551 -12.24 15.27 12.81
CA HIS A 551 -13.36 14.80 13.62
C HIS A 551 -14.41 15.89 13.96
N GLU A 552 -14.21 17.16 13.60
CA GLU A 552 -15.31 18.14 13.56
C GLU A 552 -16.22 17.94 12.34
N SER A 553 -15.75 17.26 11.28
CA SER A 553 -16.57 16.89 10.12
C SER A 553 -17.70 15.93 10.51
N PRO A 554 -18.97 16.26 10.20
CA PRO A 554 -20.10 15.35 10.38
C PRO A 554 -19.97 14.05 9.59
N LEU A 555 -19.24 14.05 8.45
CA LEU A 555 -19.01 12.86 7.63
C LEU A 555 -18.06 11.88 8.34
N VAL A 556 -16.96 12.37 8.91
CA VAL A 556 -16.04 11.56 9.72
C VAL A 556 -16.75 10.99 10.94
N ARG A 557 -17.48 11.83 11.68
CA ARG A 557 -18.26 11.36 12.85
C ARG A 557 -19.34 10.33 12.48
N LYS A 558 -19.94 10.42 11.30
CA LYS A 558 -20.89 9.43 10.78
C LYS A 558 -20.20 8.11 10.42
N PHE A 559 -19.04 8.19 9.75
CA PHE A 559 -18.22 7.04 9.37
C PHE A 559 -17.72 6.25 10.60
N VAL A 560 -17.03 6.94 11.52
CA VAL A 560 -16.47 6.35 12.75
C VAL A 560 -17.56 5.67 13.59
N LYS A 561 -18.69 6.36 13.84
CA LYS A 561 -19.81 5.77 14.59
C LYS A 561 -20.42 4.55 13.90
N ARG A 562 -20.59 4.57 12.56
CA ARG A 562 -21.08 3.41 11.82
C ARG A 562 -20.12 2.22 11.93
N ASN A 563 -18.81 2.46 11.92
CA ASN A 563 -17.83 1.38 12.03
C ASN A 563 -17.77 0.78 13.44
N LEU A 564 -17.71 1.61 14.48
CA LEU A 564 -17.82 1.18 15.89
C LEU A 564 -19.08 0.31 16.12
N GLN A 565 -20.23 0.78 15.65
CA GLN A 565 -21.49 0.03 15.75
C GLN A 565 -21.51 -1.24 14.89
N PHE A 566 -20.81 -1.26 13.75
CA PHE A 566 -20.64 -2.46 12.92
C PHE A 566 -19.79 -3.52 13.63
N LEU A 567 -18.64 -3.15 14.21
CA LEU A 567 -17.75 -4.08 14.91
C LEU A 567 -18.49 -4.75 16.10
N LEU A 568 -19.23 -3.96 16.89
CA LEU A 568 -20.06 -4.47 17.99
C LEU A 568 -21.18 -5.43 17.52
N LYS A 569 -21.75 -5.24 16.31
CA LYS A 569 -22.90 -6.02 15.81
C LYS A 569 -22.48 -7.27 15.00
N GLU A 570 -21.45 -7.15 14.18
CA GLU A 570 -21.00 -8.19 13.25
C GLU A 570 -19.99 -9.16 13.91
N TYR A 571 -19.10 -8.64 14.76
CA TYR A 571 -18.03 -9.39 15.45
C TYR A 571 -18.23 -9.50 16.97
N LYS A 572 -19.24 -8.85 17.56
CA LYS A 572 -19.59 -8.93 19.00
C LYS A 572 -18.49 -8.54 20.00
N VAL A 573 -17.47 -7.79 19.57
CA VAL A 573 -16.40 -7.29 20.44
C VAL A 573 -16.95 -6.61 21.71
N ASP A 574 -16.17 -6.65 22.78
CA ASP A 574 -16.56 -6.17 24.11
C ASP A 574 -16.07 -4.77 24.41
N GLY A 575 -15.21 -4.22 23.57
CA GLY A 575 -14.77 -2.85 23.72
C GLY A 575 -13.78 -2.40 22.66
N PHE A 576 -13.32 -1.17 22.86
CA PHE A 576 -12.33 -0.52 22.00
C PHE A 576 -11.26 0.19 22.82
N ARG A 577 -9.99 0.06 22.42
CA ARG A 577 -8.94 1.04 22.76
C ARG A 577 -8.80 1.99 21.59
N PHE A 578 -8.95 3.28 21.83
CA PHE A 578 -8.79 4.30 20.79
C PHE A 578 -7.36 4.82 20.76
N ASP A 579 -6.74 4.75 19.59
CA ASP A 579 -5.41 5.27 19.34
C ASP A 579 -5.36 6.79 19.21
N LEU A 580 -4.36 7.41 19.87
CA LEU A 580 -3.99 8.83 19.73
C LEU A 580 -5.18 9.79 19.82
N THR A 581 -6.07 9.58 20.78
CA THR A 581 -7.29 10.42 20.91
C THR A 581 -6.99 11.87 21.21
N LYS A 582 -5.78 12.16 21.73
CA LYS A 582 -5.19 13.51 21.83
C LYS A 582 -5.26 14.27 20.49
N GLY A 583 -5.12 13.55 19.38
CA GLY A 583 -5.21 14.09 18.02
C GLY A 583 -6.61 14.46 17.55
N PHE A 584 -7.69 14.08 18.26
CA PHE A 584 -9.08 14.35 17.85
C PHE A 584 -9.49 15.81 18.12
N THR A 585 -8.74 16.77 17.58
CA THR A 585 -8.85 18.21 17.79
C THR A 585 -8.66 18.96 16.47
N GLN A 586 -9.24 20.16 16.33
CA GLN A 586 -8.87 21.13 15.29
C GLN A 586 -8.11 22.34 15.87
N THR A 587 -7.69 22.25 17.14
CA THR A 587 -6.96 23.30 17.87
C THR A 587 -5.48 23.17 17.58
N SER A 588 -4.92 24.11 16.80
CA SER A 588 -3.50 24.11 16.44
C SER A 588 -2.60 24.12 17.69
N SER A 589 -1.68 23.16 17.74
CA SER A 589 -0.89 22.83 18.93
C SER A 589 0.55 22.41 18.59
N THR A 590 1.42 22.40 19.60
CA THR A 590 2.78 21.83 19.57
C THR A 590 2.87 20.72 20.61
N GLU A 591 3.99 20.00 20.70
CA GLU A 591 4.18 18.94 21.69
C GLU A 591 3.93 19.42 23.13
N GLY A 592 4.34 20.66 23.44
CA GLY A 592 4.12 21.30 24.73
C GLY A 592 2.73 21.88 24.97
N THR A 593 1.80 21.78 24.01
CA THR A 593 0.42 22.31 24.14
C THR A 593 -0.68 21.36 23.67
N ALA A 594 -0.39 20.28 22.95
CA ALA A 594 -1.39 19.33 22.46
C ALA A 594 -2.14 18.60 23.58
N SER A 595 -1.50 18.44 24.74
CA SER A 595 -2.11 17.91 25.97
C SER A 595 -2.95 18.93 26.76
N ASN A 596 -3.03 20.21 26.34
CA ASN A 596 -3.93 21.18 26.99
C ASN A 596 -5.40 20.76 26.81
N TYR A 597 -6.25 21.12 27.78
CA TYR A 597 -7.69 20.85 27.75
C TYR A 597 -8.37 21.35 26.47
N ASP A 598 -9.04 20.45 25.73
CA ASP A 598 -9.87 20.78 24.57
C ASP A 598 -11.31 20.27 24.75
N GLY A 599 -12.23 21.21 25.01
CA GLY A 599 -13.65 20.90 25.21
C GLY A 599 -14.38 20.39 23.96
N LYS A 600 -13.85 20.57 22.74
CA LYS A 600 -14.38 19.94 21.53
C LYS A 600 -13.95 18.49 21.43
N ARG A 601 -12.68 18.19 21.70
CA ARG A 601 -12.13 16.82 21.75
C ARG A 601 -12.93 15.96 22.73
N VAL A 602 -13.22 16.48 23.92
CA VAL A 602 -14.16 15.86 24.89
C VAL A 602 -15.53 15.59 24.27
N ALA A 603 -16.14 16.58 23.62
CA ALA A 603 -17.48 16.44 23.05
C ALA A 603 -17.55 15.41 21.90
N ILE A 604 -16.47 15.30 21.10
CA ILE A 604 -16.31 14.29 20.04
C ILE A 604 -16.20 12.89 20.65
N LEU A 605 -15.33 12.71 21.66
CA LEU A 605 -15.15 11.42 22.34
C LEU A 605 -16.44 10.95 23.03
N LYS A 606 -17.19 11.86 23.66
CA LYS A 606 -18.50 11.55 24.25
C LYS A 606 -19.58 11.21 23.21
N ASP A 607 -19.54 11.80 22.01
CA ASP A 607 -20.42 11.41 20.89
C ASP A 607 -20.12 10.01 20.36
N TYR A 608 -18.85 9.58 20.36
CA TYR A 608 -18.46 8.20 20.05
C TYR A 608 -18.85 7.22 21.16
N ASN A 609 -18.59 7.56 22.43
CA ASN A 609 -19.02 6.78 23.58
C ASN A 609 -20.55 6.56 23.56
N ALA A 610 -21.35 7.62 23.40
CA ALA A 610 -22.80 7.51 23.32
C ALA A 610 -23.28 6.54 22.23
N ALA A 611 -22.65 6.55 21.06
CA ALA A 611 -23.00 5.65 19.95
C ALA A 611 -22.52 4.20 20.13
N ILE A 612 -21.44 3.98 20.88
CA ILE A 612 -21.03 2.66 21.37
C ILE A 612 -22.08 2.14 22.35
N LYS A 613 -22.41 2.94 23.37
CA LYS A 613 -23.36 2.57 24.44
C LYS A 613 -24.79 2.34 23.93
N GLU A 614 -25.22 3.07 22.89
CA GLU A 614 -26.48 2.83 22.16
C GLU A 614 -26.56 1.40 21.58
N THR A 615 -25.43 0.84 21.15
CA THR A 615 -25.36 -0.51 20.56
C THR A 615 -25.05 -1.60 21.59
N LYS A 616 -24.15 -1.33 22.55
CA LYS A 616 -23.75 -2.26 23.63
C LYS A 616 -23.36 -1.42 24.86
N ASN A 617 -24.32 -1.22 25.76
CA ASN A 617 -24.20 -0.31 26.92
C ASN A 617 -23.05 -0.69 27.87
N ASP A 618 -22.73 -1.97 27.95
CA ASP A 618 -21.65 -2.57 28.73
C ASP A 618 -20.32 -2.67 27.97
N ALA A 619 -20.24 -2.19 26.72
CA ALA A 619 -18.98 -2.17 25.99
C ALA A 619 -17.93 -1.28 26.68
N TYR A 620 -16.73 -1.81 26.83
CA TYR A 620 -15.58 -1.15 27.40
C TYR A 620 -15.01 -0.13 26.40
N VAL A 621 -14.60 1.04 26.89
CA VAL A 621 -13.96 2.08 26.06
C VAL A 621 -12.73 2.52 26.80
N ILE A 622 -11.58 2.38 26.16
CA ILE A 622 -10.25 2.79 26.63
C ILE A 622 -9.72 3.84 25.66
N LEU A 623 -9.07 4.89 26.16
CA LEU A 623 -8.50 5.96 25.35
C LEU A 623 -7.01 6.09 25.65
N GLU A 624 -6.16 6.08 24.62
CA GLU A 624 -4.84 6.70 24.74
C GLU A 624 -5.05 8.22 24.70
N HIS A 625 -4.90 8.85 25.87
CA HIS A 625 -5.38 10.20 26.13
C HIS A 625 -4.50 10.92 27.16
N PHE A 626 -3.20 11.03 26.90
CA PHE A 626 -2.27 11.71 27.81
C PHE A 626 -2.42 13.24 27.77
N CYS A 627 -3.54 13.75 28.27
CA CYS A 627 -4.00 15.15 28.24
C CYS A 627 -4.12 15.76 29.65
N ASP A 628 -4.69 16.96 29.75
CA ASP A 628 -4.96 17.62 31.04
C ASP A 628 -5.83 16.73 31.94
N SER A 629 -5.47 16.64 33.23
CA SER A 629 -6.19 15.81 34.22
C SER A 629 -7.69 16.14 34.35
N LYS A 630 -8.12 17.36 33.98
CA LYS A 630 -9.53 17.74 33.88
C LYS A 630 -10.22 17.03 32.72
N GLU A 631 -9.53 16.85 31.60
CA GLU A 631 -10.02 16.14 30.43
C GLU A 631 -10.16 14.64 30.71
N GLU A 632 -9.12 14.01 31.26
CA GLU A 632 -9.17 12.61 31.72
C GLU A 632 -10.35 12.39 32.68
N LYS A 633 -10.57 13.30 33.65
CA LYS A 633 -11.64 13.18 34.66
C LYS A 633 -13.04 13.40 34.09
N GLU A 634 -13.21 14.28 33.10
CA GLU A 634 -14.50 14.46 32.42
C GLU A 634 -14.84 13.28 31.50
N LEU A 635 -13.85 12.58 30.95
CA LEU A 635 -14.04 11.35 30.16
C LEU A 635 -14.28 10.13 31.07
N ALA A 636 -13.55 10.01 32.17
CA ALA A 636 -13.78 9.00 33.21
C ALA A 636 -15.21 9.06 33.78
N ALA A 637 -15.70 10.28 34.04
CA ALA A 637 -17.07 10.51 34.50
C ALA A 637 -18.15 10.16 33.46
N ASP A 638 -17.77 9.90 32.21
CA ASP A 638 -18.65 9.41 31.13
C ASP A 638 -18.68 7.87 31.02
N GLY A 639 -17.92 7.15 31.87
CA GLY A 639 -17.76 5.70 31.81
C GLY A 639 -16.78 5.22 30.74
N MET A 640 -15.85 6.09 30.32
CA MET A 640 -14.66 5.73 29.54
C MET A 640 -13.46 5.49 30.46
N HIS A 641 -12.48 4.73 29.98
CA HIS A 641 -11.24 4.41 30.68
C HIS A 641 -10.06 5.05 29.93
N LEU A 642 -8.96 5.30 30.65
CA LEU A 642 -7.79 6.01 30.13
C LEU A 642 -6.54 5.15 30.31
N TRP A 643 -5.64 5.11 29.33
CA TRP A 643 -4.31 4.53 29.52
C TRP A 643 -3.52 5.31 30.58
N ARG A 644 -2.80 4.59 31.47
CA ARG A 644 -1.95 5.17 32.53
C ARG A 644 -0.56 4.54 32.47
N ASN A 645 0.29 5.15 31.66
CA ASN A 645 1.67 4.73 31.42
C ASN A 645 2.56 4.96 32.65
N LEU A 646 3.07 3.88 33.23
CA LEU A 646 4.03 3.89 34.35
C LEU A 646 5.39 3.29 33.94
N ASN A 647 5.67 3.08 32.64
CA ASN A 647 6.85 2.33 32.16
C ASN A 647 8.15 2.86 32.74
N ASN A 648 8.41 4.17 32.67
CA ASN A 648 9.65 4.72 33.22
C ASN A 648 9.83 4.36 34.71
N ALA A 649 8.79 4.51 35.54
CA ALA A 649 8.89 4.22 36.97
C ALA A 649 9.19 2.73 37.25
N TYR A 650 8.54 1.83 36.52
CA TYR A 650 8.78 0.38 36.62
C TYR A 650 10.12 -0.05 36.00
N CYS A 651 10.61 0.64 34.99
CA CYS A 651 11.95 0.45 34.43
C CYS A 651 13.04 0.92 35.40
N GLN A 652 12.90 2.09 36.03
CA GLN A 652 13.86 2.55 37.04
C GLN A 652 13.93 1.54 38.19
N SER A 653 12.80 1.08 38.71
CA SER A 653 12.80 0.07 39.76
C SER A 653 13.36 -1.28 39.30
N ALA A 654 13.04 -1.75 38.09
CA ALA A 654 13.61 -2.97 37.51
C ALA A 654 15.14 -2.90 37.40
N MET A 655 15.70 -1.76 36.98
CA MET A 655 17.14 -1.53 36.91
C MET A 655 17.81 -1.36 38.29
N GLY A 656 17.05 -1.19 39.37
CA GLY A 656 17.59 -0.96 40.72
C GLY A 656 17.84 0.52 41.04
N TYR A 657 17.24 1.45 40.30
CA TYR A 657 17.36 2.88 40.49
C TYR A 657 16.17 3.47 41.25
N SER A 658 16.47 4.22 42.32
CA SER A 658 15.45 4.82 43.20
C SER A 658 14.87 6.13 42.66
N GLN A 659 15.64 6.89 41.87
CA GLN A 659 15.18 8.10 41.21
C GLN A 659 14.03 7.76 40.22
N ASP A 660 13.01 8.61 40.18
CA ASP A 660 11.86 8.53 39.25
C ASP A 660 11.05 7.21 39.25
N SER A 661 11.38 6.28 40.15
CA SER A 661 10.79 4.94 40.30
C SER A 661 9.46 4.89 41.08
N SER A 662 8.79 6.03 41.28
CA SER A 662 7.60 6.12 42.15
C SER A 662 6.37 5.51 41.49
N PHE A 663 5.79 4.46 42.08
CA PHE A 663 4.59 3.83 41.52
C PHE A 663 3.29 4.61 41.81
N GLY A 664 3.36 5.72 42.55
CA GLY A 664 2.20 6.43 43.09
C GLY A 664 1.14 6.84 42.06
N GLY A 665 1.52 7.03 40.78
CA GLY A 665 0.60 7.38 39.69
C GLY A 665 -0.24 6.22 39.13
N LEU A 666 -0.04 4.98 39.59
CA LEU A 666 -0.83 3.81 39.17
C LEU A 666 -2.24 3.77 39.81
N TYR A 667 -2.43 4.45 40.94
CA TYR A 667 -3.70 4.44 41.68
C TYR A 667 -4.42 5.79 41.63
N GLU A 668 -5.71 5.74 41.36
CA GLU A 668 -6.70 6.81 41.49
C GLU A 668 -7.93 6.22 42.21
N GLU A 669 -8.69 7.02 42.94
CA GLU A 669 -9.87 6.53 43.69
C GLU A 669 -10.99 6.04 42.75
N THR A 670 -11.08 6.59 41.53
CA THR A 670 -11.97 6.11 40.47
C THR A 670 -11.22 5.08 39.61
N PRO A 671 -11.72 3.84 39.43
CA PRO A 671 -11.04 2.77 38.70
C PRO A 671 -11.09 2.93 37.16
N ALA A 672 -10.98 4.16 36.65
CA ALA A 672 -11.04 4.46 35.21
C ALA A 672 -9.69 4.31 34.49
N TRP A 673 -8.57 4.16 35.20
CA TRP A 673 -7.24 4.14 34.58
C TRP A 673 -6.70 2.72 34.39
N VAL A 674 -6.49 2.34 33.12
CA VAL A 674 -5.81 1.11 32.69
C VAL A 674 -4.32 1.33 32.83
N GLY A 675 -3.79 0.93 33.99
CA GLY A 675 -2.36 1.03 34.29
C GLY A 675 -1.55 -0.09 33.65
N PHE A 676 -0.35 0.22 33.16
CA PHE A 676 0.60 -0.77 32.62
C PHE A 676 2.05 -0.49 33.02
N MET A 677 2.84 -1.57 33.13
CA MET A 677 4.30 -1.49 33.25
C MET A 677 4.97 -1.42 31.87
N GLU A 678 4.37 -2.07 30.87
CA GLU A 678 4.79 -2.08 29.47
C GLU A 678 3.54 -2.12 28.58
N SER A 679 3.59 -1.43 27.45
CA SER A 679 2.70 -1.62 26.30
C SER A 679 3.54 -1.95 25.06
N HIS A 680 2.91 -2.25 23.92
CA HIS A 680 3.62 -2.48 22.65
C HIS A 680 4.63 -1.35 22.32
N ASP A 681 4.27 -0.11 22.66
CA ASP A 681 4.97 1.14 22.32
C ASP A 681 6.13 1.48 23.28
N GLU A 682 6.27 0.76 24.39
CA GLU A 682 7.25 1.03 25.44
C GLU A 682 8.45 0.07 25.44
N GLU A 683 9.61 0.54 25.92
CA GLU A 683 10.81 -0.30 25.99
C GLU A 683 10.83 -1.20 27.24
N ARG A 684 11.22 -2.46 27.06
CA ARG A 684 11.07 -3.56 28.03
C ARG A 684 11.91 -3.38 29.28
N MET A 685 11.33 -3.67 30.45
CA MET A 685 12.00 -3.62 31.75
C MET A 685 13.20 -4.59 31.79
N ALA A 686 13.01 -5.81 31.30
CA ALA A 686 14.04 -6.84 31.33
C ALA A 686 15.18 -6.54 30.35
N TYR A 687 14.88 -5.99 29.17
CA TYR A 687 15.93 -5.49 28.26
C TYR A 687 16.72 -4.37 28.93
N LYS A 688 16.04 -3.36 29.50
CA LYS A 688 16.68 -2.26 30.24
C LYS A 688 17.55 -2.76 31.39
N GLN A 689 17.15 -3.82 32.10
CA GLN A 689 18.02 -4.50 33.08
C GLN A 689 19.32 -5.04 32.45
N THR A 690 19.26 -5.77 31.32
CA THR A 690 20.49 -6.28 30.64
C THR A 690 21.45 -5.17 30.21
N GLN A 691 20.94 -3.98 29.85
CA GLN A 691 21.74 -2.87 29.36
C GLN A 691 22.22 -1.93 30.48
N TRP A 692 21.39 -1.66 31.49
CA TRP A 692 21.59 -0.58 32.46
C TRP A 692 21.23 -0.95 33.91
N GLY A 693 21.00 -2.23 34.24
CA GLY A 693 20.79 -2.66 35.62
C GLY A 693 21.97 -2.36 36.54
N ASP A 694 21.69 -2.14 37.83
CA ASP A 694 22.69 -1.96 38.88
C ASP A 694 23.15 -3.31 39.44
N GLY A 695 24.47 -3.48 39.60
CA GLY A 695 25.09 -4.69 40.14
C GLY A 695 24.57 -5.98 39.50
N VAL A 696 24.01 -6.87 40.33
CA VAL A 696 23.51 -8.19 39.91
C VAL A 696 22.33 -8.11 38.94
N LEU A 697 21.53 -7.03 38.99
CA LEU A 697 20.38 -6.82 38.10
C LEU A 697 20.76 -6.63 36.63
N LYS A 698 22.06 -6.48 36.32
CA LYS A 698 22.56 -6.52 34.94
C LYS A 698 23.09 -7.90 34.54
N THR A 699 23.77 -8.59 35.45
CA THR A 699 24.59 -9.77 35.11
C THR A 699 23.95 -11.12 35.41
N ASP A 700 23.00 -11.18 36.36
CA ASP A 700 22.40 -12.42 36.83
C ASP A 700 20.92 -12.50 36.40
N LEU A 701 20.48 -13.67 35.94
CA LEU A 701 19.10 -13.85 35.47
C LEU A 701 18.11 -13.94 36.63
N LYS A 702 18.46 -14.63 37.72
CA LYS A 702 17.55 -14.81 38.85
C LYS A 702 17.28 -13.49 39.55
N ALA A 703 18.34 -12.72 39.86
CA ALA A 703 18.17 -11.40 40.48
C ALA A 703 17.34 -10.44 39.60
N ARG A 704 17.44 -10.54 38.26
CA ARG A 704 16.54 -9.81 37.34
C ARG A 704 15.09 -10.20 37.52
N MET A 705 14.79 -11.50 37.51
CA MET A 705 13.42 -12.01 37.64
C MET A 705 12.83 -11.70 39.02
N GLU A 706 13.57 -11.89 40.11
CA GLU A 706 13.15 -11.52 41.48
C GLU A 706 12.74 -10.03 41.58
N GLN A 707 13.52 -9.13 40.98
CA GLN A 707 13.19 -7.70 40.95
C GLN A 707 11.96 -7.39 40.05
N LEU A 708 11.69 -8.19 39.01
CA LEU A 708 10.48 -8.09 38.18
C LEU A 708 9.25 -8.69 38.87
N GLU A 709 9.40 -9.75 39.67
CA GLU A 709 8.35 -10.30 40.54
C GLU A 709 7.95 -9.26 41.59
N LEU A 710 8.94 -8.59 42.19
CA LEU A 710 8.75 -7.48 43.10
C LEU A 710 8.00 -6.30 42.43
N ASN A 711 8.37 -5.91 41.20
CA ASN A 711 7.60 -4.95 40.40
C ASN A 711 6.13 -5.41 40.20
N THR A 712 5.96 -6.64 39.71
CA THR A 712 4.67 -7.27 39.41
C THR A 712 3.77 -7.34 40.64
N THR A 713 4.35 -7.63 41.81
CA THR A 713 3.63 -7.67 43.09
C THR A 713 3.05 -6.30 43.45
N PHE A 714 3.80 -5.20 43.26
CA PHE A 714 3.28 -3.84 43.47
C PHE A 714 2.37 -3.35 42.34
N PHE A 715 2.33 -4.02 41.19
CA PHE A 715 1.46 -3.67 40.06
C PHE A 715 0.08 -4.36 40.15
N LEU A 716 0.06 -5.70 40.29
CA LEU A 716 -1.17 -6.49 40.29
C LEU A 716 -1.96 -6.41 41.60
N THR A 717 -1.35 -6.01 42.72
CA THR A 717 -2.07 -5.85 44.01
C THR A 717 -2.72 -4.47 44.20
N VAL A 718 -2.72 -3.61 43.19
CA VAL A 718 -3.37 -2.28 43.22
C VAL A 718 -4.77 -2.32 42.57
N PRO A 719 -5.81 -1.67 43.16
CA PRO A 719 -7.15 -1.53 42.57
C PRO A 719 -7.17 -0.94 41.14
N GLY A 720 -8.34 -1.02 40.49
CA GLY A 720 -8.52 -0.57 39.10
C GLY A 720 -7.98 -1.57 38.06
N PRO A 721 -8.29 -1.40 36.76
CA PRO A 721 -7.85 -2.30 35.71
C PRO A 721 -6.33 -2.26 35.48
N LYS A 722 -5.80 -3.31 34.85
CA LYS A 722 -4.37 -3.53 34.58
C LYS A 722 -4.20 -4.09 33.17
N MET A 723 -3.17 -3.65 32.47
CA MET A 723 -2.77 -4.19 31.17
C MET A 723 -1.35 -4.76 31.23
N VAL A 724 -1.15 -5.90 30.57
CA VAL A 724 0.14 -6.60 30.44
C VAL A 724 0.43 -6.78 28.96
N TRP A 725 1.56 -6.24 28.50
CA TRP A 725 2.09 -6.52 27.17
C TRP A 725 2.61 -7.95 27.06
N GLN A 726 2.36 -8.59 25.91
CA GLN A 726 2.76 -9.98 25.67
C GLN A 726 4.24 -10.28 25.93
N PHE A 727 4.49 -11.43 26.57
CA PHE A 727 5.79 -11.91 27.06
C PHE A 727 6.40 -11.11 28.22
N GLY A 728 5.82 -9.98 28.64
CA GLY A 728 6.22 -9.26 29.85
C GLY A 728 6.13 -10.13 31.10
N GLU A 729 5.22 -11.12 31.11
CA GLU A 729 5.07 -12.14 32.16
C GLU A 729 6.25 -13.12 32.26
N MET A 730 7.15 -13.15 31.26
CA MET A 730 8.37 -13.98 31.25
C MET A 730 9.66 -13.13 31.29
N GLY A 731 9.53 -11.82 31.52
CA GLY A 731 10.65 -10.89 31.53
C GLY A 731 11.32 -10.75 30.16
N TYR A 732 10.53 -10.55 29.10
CA TYR A 732 11.00 -10.42 27.71
C TYR A 732 12.10 -9.34 27.57
N ASP A 733 13.34 -9.76 27.28
CA ASP A 733 14.55 -8.93 27.28
C ASP A 733 15.09 -8.63 25.88
N ILE A 734 14.22 -8.60 24.87
CA ILE A 734 14.51 -8.08 23.53
C ILE A 734 13.99 -6.64 23.41
N SER A 735 14.80 -5.74 22.86
CA SER A 735 14.45 -4.33 22.68
C SER A 735 13.23 -4.12 21.77
N ILE A 736 12.46 -3.07 22.06
CA ILE A 736 11.47 -2.53 21.11
C ILE A 736 12.09 -2.14 19.76
N GLU A 737 13.38 -1.78 19.72
CA GLU A 737 14.10 -1.42 18.49
C GLU A 737 14.76 -2.62 17.77
N GLU A 738 14.57 -3.85 18.25
CA GLU A 738 15.03 -5.06 17.54
C GLU A 738 14.28 -5.19 16.19
N ASN A 739 15.03 -5.41 15.10
CA ASN A 739 14.54 -5.28 13.72
C ASN A 739 13.93 -3.91 13.38
N GLY A 740 14.24 -2.86 14.16
CA GLY A 740 13.59 -1.55 14.14
C GLY A 740 12.24 -1.56 14.87
N ARG A 741 11.84 -0.40 15.43
CA ARG A 741 10.62 -0.22 16.25
C ARG A 741 9.45 -1.13 15.88
N THR A 742 8.87 -0.95 14.68
CA THR A 742 7.69 -1.67 14.19
C THR A 742 7.98 -3.04 13.56
N GLY A 743 9.26 -3.42 13.41
CA GLY A 743 9.67 -4.69 12.81
C GLY A 743 9.32 -5.90 13.67
N LYS A 744 9.28 -7.09 13.05
CA LYS A 744 8.92 -8.36 13.71
C LYS A 744 9.82 -8.63 14.92
N LYS A 745 9.21 -9.08 16.01
CA LYS A 745 9.91 -9.36 17.27
C LYS A 745 10.13 -10.87 17.47
N PRO A 746 11.29 -11.32 17.99
CA PRO A 746 11.56 -12.73 18.25
C PRO A 746 10.53 -13.39 19.17
N LEU A 747 10.18 -14.65 18.88
CA LEU A 747 9.32 -15.47 19.72
C LEU A 747 10.17 -16.18 20.77
N HIS A 748 9.76 -16.10 22.03
CA HIS A 748 10.52 -16.64 23.17
C HIS A 748 9.65 -17.49 24.12
N TRP A 749 8.89 -18.43 23.55
CA TRP A 749 8.02 -19.33 24.32
C TRP A 749 8.78 -20.36 25.18
N GLU A 750 10.03 -20.66 24.82
CA GLU A 750 10.97 -21.48 25.58
C GLU A 750 11.44 -20.81 26.90
N TYR A 751 11.08 -19.55 27.13
CA TYR A 751 11.35 -18.89 28.42
C TYR A 751 10.60 -19.59 29.58
N LEU A 752 9.49 -20.27 29.32
CA LEU A 752 8.79 -21.10 30.32
C LEU A 752 9.57 -22.36 30.73
N ASP A 753 10.59 -22.78 29.96
CA ASP A 753 11.48 -23.89 30.32
C ASP A 753 12.64 -23.45 31.24
N ASN A 754 12.86 -22.13 31.40
CA ASN A 754 13.81 -21.59 32.37
C ASN A 754 13.13 -21.36 33.72
N ALA A 755 13.72 -21.91 34.80
CA ALA A 755 13.13 -21.86 36.13
C ALA A 755 12.90 -20.44 36.68
N ASP A 756 13.85 -19.51 36.49
CA ASP A 756 13.76 -18.15 37.04
C ASP A 756 12.68 -17.33 36.33
N ARG A 757 12.59 -17.43 35.00
CA ARG A 757 11.52 -16.80 34.21
C ARG A 757 10.16 -17.44 34.46
N LYS A 758 10.13 -18.74 34.77
CA LYS A 758 8.92 -19.46 35.14
C LYS A 758 8.43 -19.09 36.55
N GLU A 759 9.33 -18.78 37.47
CA GLU A 759 9.03 -18.21 38.80
C GLU A 759 8.34 -16.85 38.65
N LEU A 760 8.89 -15.95 37.80
CA LEU A 760 8.24 -14.69 37.41
C LEU A 760 6.83 -14.89 36.82
N HIS A 761 6.68 -15.79 35.85
CA HIS A 761 5.37 -16.11 35.26
C HIS A 761 4.37 -16.59 36.31
N ASP A 762 4.77 -17.48 37.22
CA ASP A 762 3.86 -18.03 38.23
C ASP A 762 3.44 -16.98 39.27
N VAL A 763 4.27 -15.96 39.53
CA VAL A 763 3.87 -14.77 40.30
C VAL A 763 2.81 -13.95 39.58
N TYR A 764 2.87 -13.80 38.25
CA TYR A 764 1.74 -13.23 37.49
C TYR A 764 0.48 -14.09 37.65
N VAL A 765 0.57 -15.42 37.46
CA VAL A 765 -0.58 -16.35 37.59
C VAL A 765 -1.25 -16.22 38.96
N ASP A 766 -0.51 -16.36 40.05
CA ASP A 766 -1.07 -16.36 41.40
C ASP A 766 -1.64 -14.98 41.78
N LEU A 767 -1.03 -13.88 41.35
CA LEU A 767 -1.56 -12.53 41.62
C LEU A 767 -2.77 -12.16 40.75
N MET A 768 -2.81 -12.58 39.48
CA MET A 768 -4.02 -12.43 38.65
C MET A 768 -5.16 -13.28 39.21
N LYS A 769 -4.87 -14.49 39.68
CA LYS A 769 -5.83 -15.35 40.39
C LYS A 769 -6.31 -14.71 41.70
N LEU A 770 -5.43 -14.12 42.50
CA LEU A 770 -5.81 -13.36 43.71
C LEU A 770 -6.84 -12.27 43.41
N ARG A 771 -6.70 -11.57 42.28
CA ARG A 771 -7.68 -10.56 41.81
C ARG A 771 -9.03 -11.19 41.44
N ASN A 772 -9.01 -12.25 40.64
CA ASN A 772 -10.23 -12.92 40.17
C ASN A 772 -11.00 -13.65 41.30
N ASP A 773 -10.29 -14.26 42.27
CA ASP A 773 -10.88 -14.96 43.42
C ASP A 773 -11.40 -13.99 44.50
N TYR A 774 -10.86 -12.77 44.59
CA TYR A 774 -11.18 -11.78 45.64
C TYR A 774 -11.43 -10.37 45.09
N PRO A 775 -12.41 -10.19 44.18
CA PRO A 775 -12.64 -8.93 43.49
C PRO A 775 -13.04 -7.78 44.44
N GLU A 776 -13.53 -8.07 45.65
CA GLU A 776 -13.86 -7.06 46.65
C GLU A 776 -12.63 -6.30 47.19
N LEU A 777 -11.42 -6.87 47.07
CA LEU A 777 -10.18 -6.18 47.44
C LEU A 777 -9.78 -5.12 46.39
N PHE A 778 -10.13 -5.31 45.12
CA PHE A 778 -9.62 -4.48 44.01
C PHE A 778 -10.68 -3.54 43.40
N SER A 779 -11.89 -3.53 43.99
CA SER A 779 -12.99 -2.62 43.68
C SER A 779 -12.74 -1.18 44.17
N SER A 780 -13.52 -0.23 43.63
CA SER A 780 -13.63 1.17 44.09
C SER A 780 -14.03 1.33 45.57
N SER A 781 -14.47 0.27 46.25
CA SER A 781 -14.87 0.29 47.66
C SER A 781 -13.77 -0.12 48.65
N ALA A 782 -12.60 -0.55 48.18
CA ALA A 782 -11.50 -1.00 49.02
C ALA A 782 -10.58 0.16 49.45
N ALA A 783 -10.11 0.13 50.69
CA ALA A 783 -9.18 1.12 51.22
C ALA A 783 -7.72 0.70 50.93
N LEU A 784 -7.02 1.47 50.10
CA LEU A 784 -5.57 1.34 49.87
C LEU A 784 -4.79 2.28 50.80
N THR A 785 -3.73 1.78 51.44
CA THR A 785 -2.70 2.57 52.11
C THR A 785 -1.34 2.04 51.70
N TRP A 786 -0.51 2.86 51.06
CA TRP A 786 0.75 2.39 50.47
C TRP A 786 1.89 3.40 50.52
N LYS A 787 3.10 2.87 50.40
CA LYS A 787 4.41 3.54 50.48
C LYS A 787 5.27 3.04 49.34
N VAL A 788 5.25 3.79 48.24
CA VAL A 788 5.86 3.42 46.96
C VAL A 788 6.68 4.55 46.33
N GLY A 789 7.04 5.57 47.11
CA GLY A 789 7.85 6.69 46.63
C GLY A 789 9.33 6.35 46.54
N THR A 790 10.12 7.30 46.02
CA THR A 790 11.60 7.25 46.07
C THR A 790 12.12 7.27 47.51
N ALA A 791 11.45 7.97 48.43
CA ALA A 791 11.84 8.06 49.84
C ALA A 791 11.68 6.72 50.60
N ASP A 792 10.80 5.83 50.13
CA ASP A 792 10.54 4.53 50.76
C ASP A 792 11.60 3.48 50.39
N TRP A 793 12.37 3.69 49.31
CA TRP A 793 13.30 2.71 48.72
C TRP A 793 14.22 2.01 49.74
N ASN A 794 14.99 2.78 50.51
CA ASN A 794 15.95 2.24 51.49
C ASN A 794 15.30 1.67 52.76
N ASN A 795 14.00 1.87 52.96
CA ASN A 795 13.24 1.37 54.11
C ASN A 795 12.29 0.21 53.75
N GLY A 796 12.26 -0.14 52.46
CA GLY A 796 11.28 -1.04 51.86
C GLY A 796 9.97 -0.35 51.52
N ARG A 797 9.41 -0.73 50.38
CA ARG A 797 8.05 -0.33 49.95
C ARG A 797 7.03 -1.25 50.62
N SER A 798 5.80 -0.75 50.78
CA SER A 798 4.70 -1.56 51.29
C SER A 798 3.32 -1.08 50.84
N LEU A 799 2.34 -1.98 50.86
CA LEU A 799 0.92 -1.62 50.80
C LEU A 799 0.08 -2.47 51.76
N LEU A 800 -1.02 -1.90 52.20
CA LEU A 800 -2.15 -2.55 52.85
C LEU A 800 -3.40 -2.20 52.02
N LEU A 801 -4.15 -3.23 51.65
CA LEU A 801 -5.41 -3.13 50.94
C LEU A 801 -6.49 -3.82 51.78
N GLU A 802 -7.58 -3.13 52.08
CA GLU A 802 -8.64 -3.61 52.98
C GLU A 802 -10.02 -3.47 52.33
N SER A 803 -10.73 -4.59 52.17
CA SER A 803 -12.10 -4.57 51.66
C SER A 803 -13.11 -4.21 52.75
N VAL A 804 -14.30 -3.76 52.34
CA VAL A 804 -15.43 -3.46 53.25
C VAL A 804 -15.81 -4.65 54.15
N ALA A 805 -15.47 -5.88 53.74
CA ALA A 805 -15.69 -7.10 54.52
C ALA A 805 -14.59 -7.39 55.57
N GLY A 806 -13.56 -6.54 55.70
CA GLY A 806 -12.45 -6.72 56.64
C GLY A 806 -11.39 -7.73 56.21
N LYS A 807 -11.45 -8.22 54.97
CA LYS A 807 -10.31 -8.93 54.35
C LYS A 807 -9.19 -7.93 54.09
N LYS A 808 -7.97 -8.33 54.39
CA LYS A 808 -6.76 -7.51 54.27
C LYS A 808 -5.71 -8.26 53.48
N LEU A 809 -5.09 -7.56 52.53
CA LEU A 809 -3.93 -7.96 51.77
C LEU A 809 -2.80 -6.99 52.13
N VAL A 810 -1.61 -7.51 52.44
CA VAL A 810 -0.42 -6.72 52.73
C VAL A 810 0.73 -7.17 51.83
N VAL A 811 1.43 -6.20 51.25
CA VAL A 811 2.71 -6.41 50.56
C VAL A 811 3.81 -5.64 51.29
N VAL A 812 4.97 -6.26 51.43
CA VAL A 812 6.24 -5.60 51.79
C VAL A 812 7.31 -6.02 50.79
N GLY A 813 8.18 -5.10 50.37
CA GLY A 813 9.17 -5.38 49.32
C GLY A 813 10.42 -4.53 49.40
N ASN A 814 11.54 -5.09 48.92
CA ASN A 814 12.88 -4.56 49.10
C ASN A 814 13.61 -4.48 47.75
N PHE A 815 13.74 -3.26 47.22
CA PHE A 815 14.40 -3.00 45.95
C PHE A 815 15.94 -2.86 46.08
N THR A 816 16.53 -3.16 47.25
CA THR A 816 17.95 -2.95 47.54
C THR A 816 18.76 -4.25 47.50
N HIS A 817 20.08 -4.13 47.27
CA HIS A 817 21.05 -5.24 47.18
C HIS A 817 21.36 -5.96 48.51
N ALA A 818 20.62 -5.70 49.59
CA ALA A 818 20.82 -6.32 50.90
C ALA A 818 19.47 -6.57 51.60
N ALA A 819 19.37 -7.58 52.46
CA ALA A 819 18.14 -7.82 53.22
C ALA A 819 17.87 -6.71 54.25
N ILE A 820 16.61 -6.29 54.38
CA ILE A 820 16.20 -5.19 55.28
C ILE A 820 14.95 -5.54 56.10
N ASP A 821 14.78 -4.88 57.26
CA ASP A 821 13.57 -5.00 58.07
C ASP A 821 12.54 -3.91 57.69
N VAL A 822 11.64 -4.24 56.77
CA VAL A 822 10.56 -3.39 56.27
C VAL A 822 9.49 -3.20 57.34
N ALA A 823 8.94 -1.99 57.46
CA ALA A 823 7.84 -1.71 58.39
C ALA A 823 6.53 -2.36 57.90
N PHE A 824 5.90 -3.18 58.74
CA PHE A 824 4.65 -3.85 58.40
C PHE A 824 3.48 -2.84 58.46
N PRO A 825 2.70 -2.63 57.38
CA PRO A 825 1.71 -1.56 57.31
C PRO A 825 0.40 -1.85 58.07
N ALA A 826 0.23 -3.06 58.61
CA ALA A 826 -0.98 -3.48 59.33
C ALA A 826 -0.67 -3.85 60.80
N ALA A 827 -1.69 -4.27 61.55
CA ALA A 827 -1.52 -4.74 62.92
C ALA A 827 -0.71 -6.05 62.97
N ALA A 828 0.27 -6.10 63.87
CA ALA A 828 1.00 -7.33 64.20
C ALA A 828 0.05 -8.40 64.75
N GLY A 829 0.25 -9.66 64.36
CA GLY A 829 -0.67 -10.76 64.64
C GLY A 829 -0.39 -11.96 63.74
N ASN A 830 -1.35 -12.88 63.63
CA ASN A 830 -1.23 -14.03 62.73
C ASN A 830 -1.74 -13.64 61.34
N TRP A 831 -0.92 -13.93 60.32
CA TRP A 831 -1.18 -13.70 58.90
C TRP A 831 -0.77 -14.93 58.11
N LYS A 832 -1.37 -15.16 56.95
CA LYS A 832 -0.99 -16.25 56.05
C LYS A 832 -0.16 -15.69 54.90
N ASP A 833 1.06 -16.20 54.74
CA ASP A 833 1.92 -15.93 53.58
C ASP A 833 1.24 -16.51 52.33
N TYR A 834 0.98 -15.67 51.32
CA TYR A 834 0.06 -16.00 50.23
C TYR A 834 0.57 -17.14 49.35
N PHE A 835 1.81 -17.03 48.87
CA PHE A 835 2.41 -18.00 47.94
C PHE A 835 2.76 -19.33 48.62
N THR A 836 3.23 -19.30 49.88
CA THR A 836 3.55 -20.55 50.59
C THR A 836 2.38 -21.17 51.34
N GLY A 837 1.27 -20.43 51.50
CA GLY A 837 0.06 -20.86 52.22
C GLY A 837 0.24 -21.06 53.73
N LYS A 838 1.34 -20.56 54.32
CA LYS A 838 1.72 -20.80 55.72
C LYS A 838 1.23 -19.70 56.64
N ASP A 839 0.69 -20.07 57.80
CA ASP A 839 0.42 -19.13 58.88
C ASP A 839 1.72 -18.71 59.58
N GLU A 840 2.01 -17.40 59.60
CA GLU A 840 3.14 -16.76 60.29
C GLU A 840 2.63 -15.75 61.33
N THR A 841 3.27 -15.68 62.50
CA THR A 841 3.05 -14.57 63.44
C THR A 841 3.94 -13.39 63.05
N VAL A 842 3.35 -12.38 62.40
CA VAL A 842 4.05 -11.22 61.86
C VAL A 842 4.11 -10.09 62.90
N GLY A 843 5.31 -9.52 63.08
CA GLY A 843 5.57 -8.41 64.00
C GLY A 843 5.33 -7.03 63.39
N ALA A 844 5.80 -5.98 64.07
CA ALA A 844 5.76 -4.60 63.54
C ALA A 844 6.74 -4.36 62.36
N LYS A 845 7.60 -5.34 62.07
CA LYS A 845 8.51 -5.38 60.93
C LYS A 845 8.59 -6.80 60.35
N VAL A 846 8.94 -6.88 59.08
CA VAL A 846 9.22 -8.11 58.34
C VAL A 846 10.63 -8.01 57.75
N ASN A 847 11.46 -9.05 57.94
CA ASN A 847 12.73 -9.13 57.24
C ASN A 847 12.48 -9.61 55.80
N VAL A 848 12.96 -8.86 54.82
CA VAL A 848 12.76 -9.13 53.38
C VAL A 848 14.14 -9.25 52.71
N PRO A 849 14.41 -10.33 51.93
CA PRO A 849 15.65 -10.50 51.17
C PRO A 849 15.95 -9.35 50.21
N ALA A 850 17.19 -9.25 49.73
CA ALA A 850 17.53 -8.37 48.61
C ALA A 850 16.67 -8.71 47.38
N HIS A 851 16.19 -7.70 46.65
CA HIS A 851 15.28 -7.82 45.50
C HIS A 851 13.93 -8.54 45.78
N GLY A 852 13.67 -8.94 47.03
CA GLY A 852 12.56 -9.80 47.40
C GLY A 852 11.32 -9.05 47.88
N TYR A 853 10.25 -9.81 48.09
CA TYR A 853 8.95 -9.37 48.56
C TYR A 853 8.34 -10.41 49.50
N LYS A 854 7.29 -10.02 50.22
CA LYS A 854 6.34 -10.92 50.88
C LYS A 854 4.92 -10.39 50.70
N VAL A 855 3.98 -11.32 50.55
CA VAL A 855 2.54 -11.04 50.43
C VAL A 855 1.80 -11.82 51.51
N TYR A 856 0.96 -11.13 52.27
CA TYR A 856 0.25 -11.66 53.43
C TYR A 856 -1.25 -11.38 53.34
N ILE A 857 -2.08 -12.36 53.71
CA ILE A 857 -3.54 -12.25 53.81
C ILE A 857 -4.05 -12.67 55.20
N ASN A 858 -5.25 -12.22 55.56
CA ASN A 858 -5.90 -12.55 56.85
C ASN A 858 -7.10 -13.52 56.71
N PHE A 859 -7.20 -14.24 55.58
CA PHE A 859 -8.25 -15.20 55.24
C PHE A 859 -7.64 -16.51 54.73
#